data_AF-A0A9W9ULI2-F1
#
_entry.id   AF-A0A9W9ULI2-F1
#
_cell.length_a   1.000
_cell.length_b   1.000
_cell.length_c   1.000
_cell.angle_alpha   90.00
_cell.angle_beta   90.00
_cell.angle_gamma   90.00
#
_symmetry.space_group_name_H-M   'P 1'
#
loop_
_entity.id
_entity.type
_entity.pdbx_description
1 polymer ?
#
loop_
_entity_poly.entity_id
_entity_poly.type
_entity_poly.pdbx_seq_one_letter_code
_entity_poly.pdbx_strand_id
1 'polypeptide(L)'
;MSQLNAERDDNQVLKPCDVFDLIGGTSTGGLIAIMLGRLEMGIDECICAYTELMESVFGEKVHNLPIDWAGNIVPQYDSKKLKVAIEEVISRAGLSPEDPMDYGSSGRCRMFVCTTAKETLQVTRLRSYKISSEGTVSATICEAALATSAATGFFDPVRIGNREFVDGAFGANNPIEEIEEEATDIWCNETRELRPLVKCILSIGTGSPARVPVDNKMLKFLSQTLVRMATKPESTERRFMARWCNQSNTQRYFRFNVEQGLQGVHMNEYQKRSVIESATHAYLHNSGQKSSVQGCISNLLSKQGRTNVNFEDVLREHEARVAQSRILRAIGSSGKPFLSDKSSCWEVPFDRNSRYVDHHITVKIKRRLFTTCHSERIALFGLGGVGKTQIVLELAYQIRELYSDCSVFWVPAMDTESTHQAYQRIADQVGINTSDTQGEDVKVLVQKHLSQPESGRWLLIFDNADDHDLWSETKDLPVSNQGVILFTTRSHKIARLLAAEDVIQITEMDEQNAIQVLRNSLTRKELLEDVDVTRQFLDRLTYLPLAIVQAASFINENMTSIEAYVRLLDCQEQSAIDLLSEDFEDEGRYKSIRNPVATTWLTSFHQIHQKHPLASQYLMQMGCMASEDIPTCFLGKSNALEREKAIGVLVSYSFVRVQQSETTLSMHRLVHLAMRNWLRSGIYLQAWKQWVLKHISENFPEPDRLHRGPWRAAMPHALYILDTTSDEEPGSHRVWLLNQVGSCQLLDGRIEESFALLKECVEIAEIICDPDDELLVHTLRSLTRYHLDQKNTKEAVVLLERLTKITAKVYGPDHFMTARANLEMGSLLSLKGEYSKSEELCTQSIKCFLQELGPRSFETIEAAGCLLNLYIFQGRLSDAAELAPLVLEMSKATLGSDHPQTAVHASQLGNVYTQLWRLDEAEALYTTALEINKQVLGSEHRHTVLNMKYLAETWAFQGRRNEAIDLMTECARLFSQVHGPEHIHTKKALGTVEEWSSPK
;
A
#
# COMPACT_ATOMS: atom_id res chain seq x y z
N MET A 1 -0.40 34.64 -8.50
CA MET A 1 -1.27 35.66 -7.86
C MET A 1 -1.68 36.77 -8.81
N SER A 2 -0.77 37.46 -9.52
CA SER A 2 -1.18 38.54 -10.46
C SER A 2 -2.19 38.06 -11.51
N GLN A 3 -1.99 36.86 -12.09
CA GLN A 3 -2.98 36.25 -12.99
C GLN A 3 -4.31 35.89 -12.27
N LEU A 4 -4.25 35.36 -11.05
CA LEU A 4 -5.44 35.06 -10.23
C LEU A 4 -6.27 36.30 -9.91
N ASN A 5 -5.61 37.43 -9.61
CA ASN A 5 -6.26 38.70 -9.34
C ASN A 5 -6.76 39.39 -10.62
N ALA A 6 -6.14 39.14 -11.77
CA ALA A 6 -6.59 39.66 -13.07
C ALA A 6 -7.83 38.93 -13.61
N GLU A 7 -8.03 37.65 -13.27
CA GLU A 7 -9.19 36.84 -13.67
C GLU A 7 -10.40 37.00 -12.72
N ARG A 8 -10.30 37.84 -11.68
CA ARG A 8 -11.39 38.14 -10.75
C ARG A 8 -11.99 39.52 -11.05
N ASP A 9 -13.32 39.59 -11.14
CA ASP A 9 -14.06 40.82 -11.42
C ASP A 9 -14.24 41.75 -10.19
N ASP A 10 -13.90 41.28 -8.98
CA ASP A 10 -14.00 42.07 -7.76
C ASP A 10 -12.71 42.89 -7.55
N ASN A 11 -12.82 44.21 -7.40
CA ASN A 11 -11.72 45.19 -7.19
C ASN A 11 -10.81 44.95 -5.95
N GLN A 12 -10.86 43.79 -5.30
CA GLN A 12 -10.07 43.43 -4.12
C GLN A 12 -8.86 42.57 -4.51
N VAL A 13 -7.66 43.12 -4.31
CA VAL A 13 -6.39 42.37 -4.51
C VAL A 13 -6.23 41.36 -3.37
N LEU A 14 -6.31 40.07 -3.68
CA LEU A 14 -6.06 39.02 -2.69
C LEU A 14 -4.58 38.90 -2.38
N LYS A 15 -4.27 38.75 -1.09
CA LYS A 15 -2.94 38.37 -0.59
C LYS A 15 -2.85 36.85 -0.44
N PRO A 16 -1.64 36.27 -0.40
CA PRO A 16 -1.47 34.82 -0.21
C PRO A 16 -2.17 34.28 1.06
N CYS A 17 -2.15 35.02 2.17
CA CYS A 17 -2.85 34.67 3.41
C CYS A 17 -4.40 34.68 3.29
N ASP A 18 -4.97 35.31 2.26
CA ASP A 18 -6.42 35.26 2.00
C ASP A 18 -6.81 34.01 1.18
N VAL A 19 -5.83 33.35 0.54
CA VAL A 19 -6.05 32.23 -0.38
C VAL A 19 -5.68 30.89 0.25
N PHE A 20 -4.57 30.83 0.99
CA PHE A 20 -4.06 29.61 1.59
C PHE A 20 -4.43 29.50 3.07
N ASP A 21 -4.87 28.32 3.49
CA ASP A 21 -5.27 28.06 4.88
C ASP A 21 -4.06 27.71 5.77
N LEU A 22 -2.95 27.25 5.17
CA LEU A 22 -1.67 26.95 5.82
C LEU A 22 -0.48 27.33 4.91
N ILE A 23 0.53 28.00 5.46
CA ILE A 23 1.80 28.34 4.78
C ILE A 23 2.99 27.84 5.62
N GLY A 24 3.90 27.08 5.01
CA GLY A 24 5.10 26.54 5.66
C GLY A 24 6.37 26.90 4.90
N GLY A 25 7.47 27.14 5.61
CA GLY A 25 8.76 27.50 5.01
C GLY A 25 9.97 27.07 5.84
N THR A 26 11.13 26.99 5.19
CA THR A 26 12.43 26.64 5.78
C THR A 26 13.51 27.55 5.19
N SER A 27 14.58 27.86 5.93
CA SER A 27 15.67 28.73 5.47
C SER A 27 15.14 30.07 4.92
N THR A 28 15.61 30.50 3.75
CA THR A 28 15.09 31.68 3.04
C THR A 28 13.58 31.60 2.73
N GLY A 29 13.06 30.40 2.46
CA GLY A 29 11.63 30.16 2.31
C GLY A 29 10.84 30.35 3.61
N GLY A 30 11.49 30.18 4.76
CA GLY A 30 10.93 30.47 6.09
C GLY A 30 10.69 31.97 6.29
N LEU A 31 11.65 32.81 5.90
CA LEU A 31 11.48 34.27 5.92
C LEU A 31 10.31 34.70 5.02
N ILE A 32 10.21 34.13 3.82
CA ILE A 32 9.11 34.41 2.89
C ILE A 32 7.76 33.94 3.49
N ALA A 33 7.71 32.78 4.14
CA ALA A 33 6.50 32.30 4.80
C ALA A 33 6.04 33.24 5.93
N ILE A 34 6.97 33.82 6.70
CA ILE A 34 6.66 34.83 7.73
C ILE A 34 6.13 36.11 7.07
N MET A 35 6.75 36.60 6.00
CA MET A 35 6.30 37.80 5.29
C MET A 35 4.90 37.63 4.70
N LEU A 36 4.64 36.52 4.01
CA LEU A 36 3.36 36.27 3.32
C LEU A 36 2.23 35.83 4.27
N GLY A 37 2.58 35.13 5.35
CA GLY A 37 1.65 34.64 6.36
C GLY A 37 1.51 35.61 7.52
N ARG A 38 2.54 35.68 8.39
CA ARG A 38 2.49 36.40 9.67
C ARG A 38 2.42 37.92 9.55
N LEU A 39 3.12 38.49 8.56
CA LEU A 39 3.13 39.94 8.27
C LEU A 39 2.05 40.33 7.25
N GLU A 40 1.31 39.36 6.70
CA GLU A 40 0.25 39.56 5.71
C GLU A 40 0.69 40.46 4.53
N MET A 41 1.92 40.30 4.04
CA MET A 41 2.45 41.11 2.93
C MET A 41 1.88 40.69 1.57
N GLY A 42 1.81 41.67 0.66
CA GLY A 42 1.66 41.37 -0.77
C GLY A 42 2.92 40.72 -1.36
N ILE A 43 2.83 40.12 -2.54
CA ILE A 43 3.99 39.48 -3.18
C ILE A 43 5.06 40.51 -3.58
N ASP A 44 4.66 41.61 -4.21
CA ASP A 44 5.62 42.63 -4.66
C ASP A 44 6.30 43.30 -3.45
N GLU A 45 5.54 43.56 -2.40
CA GLU A 45 6.04 44.04 -1.12
C GLU A 45 7.03 43.06 -0.49
N CYS A 46 6.71 41.76 -0.46
CA CYS A 46 7.60 40.71 0.04
C CYS A 46 8.90 40.60 -0.79
N ILE A 47 8.84 40.66 -2.12
CA ILE A 47 10.03 40.63 -2.98
C ILE A 47 10.95 41.82 -2.69
N CYS A 48 10.38 43.03 -2.56
CA CYS A 48 11.13 44.22 -2.20
C CYS A 48 11.79 44.07 -0.82
N ALA A 49 11.00 43.73 0.21
CA ALA A 49 11.49 43.56 1.57
C ALA A 49 12.59 42.49 1.68
N TYR A 50 12.41 41.36 1.00
CA TYR A 50 13.41 40.29 0.96
C TYR A 50 14.69 40.73 0.24
N THR A 51 14.57 41.43 -0.89
CA THR A 51 15.75 41.90 -1.65
C THR A 51 16.59 42.87 -0.83
N GLU A 52 15.95 43.83 -0.16
CA GLU A 52 16.63 44.80 0.71
C GLU A 52 17.28 44.13 1.92
N LEU A 53 16.59 43.16 2.54
CA LEU A 53 17.14 42.35 3.64
C LEU A 53 18.40 41.61 3.19
N MET A 54 18.36 40.92 2.05
CA MET A 54 19.51 40.16 1.55
C MET A 54 20.69 41.06 1.16
N GLU A 55 20.43 42.24 0.57
CA GLU A 55 21.48 43.21 0.25
C GLU A 55 22.18 43.75 1.52
N SER A 56 21.40 44.05 2.56
CA SER A 56 21.92 44.51 3.86
C SER A 56 22.78 43.45 4.57
N VAL A 57 22.37 42.19 4.48
CA VAL A 57 23.01 41.07 5.22
C VAL A 57 24.25 40.53 4.52
N PHE A 58 24.24 40.40 3.19
CA PHE A 58 25.29 39.71 2.44
C PHE A 58 26.33 40.65 1.80
N GLY A 59 26.30 41.95 2.10
CA GLY A 59 27.21 42.94 1.54
C GLY A 59 28.68 42.83 1.99
N GLU A 60 28.96 42.30 3.19
CA GLU A 60 30.32 42.16 3.74
C GLU A 60 30.45 40.87 4.58
N LYS A 61 31.51 40.08 4.34
CA LYS A 61 31.83 38.87 5.12
C LYS A 61 32.65 39.22 6.36
N VAL A 62 32.34 38.57 7.49
CA VAL A 62 33.07 38.71 8.75
C VAL A 62 34.30 37.79 8.78
N HIS A 63 34.18 36.58 8.21
CA HIS A 63 35.25 35.60 8.12
C HIS A 63 35.34 34.98 6.70
N ASN A 64 36.57 34.82 6.19
CA ASN A 64 36.82 34.24 4.86
C ASN A 64 36.84 32.71 4.83
N LEU A 65 36.98 32.05 5.98
CA LEU A 65 37.04 30.60 6.12
C LEU A 65 36.01 30.13 7.16
N PRO A 66 35.31 29.00 6.92
CA PRO A 66 34.20 28.54 7.76
C PRO A 66 34.61 27.80 9.04
N ILE A 67 35.91 27.68 9.33
CA ILE A 67 36.45 26.88 10.45
C ILE A 67 37.58 27.66 11.12
N ASP A 68 37.59 27.71 12.45
CA ASP A 68 38.67 28.30 13.25
C ASP A 68 39.86 27.33 13.43
N TRP A 69 40.94 27.82 14.04
CA TRP A 69 42.17 27.04 14.24
C TRP A 69 42.01 25.86 15.21
N ALA A 70 40.89 25.76 15.92
CA ALA A 70 40.54 24.66 16.81
C ALA A 70 39.57 23.65 16.16
N GLY A 71 39.18 23.86 14.89
CA GLY A 71 38.26 22.99 14.16
C GLY A 71 36.78 23.30 14.39
N ASN A 72 36.44 24.42 15.05
CA ASN A 72 35.05 24.82 15.26
C ASN A 72 34.52 25.62 14.06
N ILE A 73 33.24 25.43 13.75
CA ILE A 73 32.56 26.17 12.68
C ILE A 73 32.29 27.61 13.14
N VAL A 74 32.73 28.61 12.37
CA VAL A 74 32.50 30.04 12.65
C VAL A 74 31.55 30.67 11.63
N PRO A 75 30.66 31.61 12.03
CA PRO A 75 29.73 32.26 11.13
C PRO A 75 30.45 33.16 10.12
N GLN A 76 30.09 33.05 8.84
CA GLN A 76 30.69 33.87 7.78
C GLN A 76 30.11 35.30 7.70
N TYR A 77 28.91 35.52 8.22
CA TYR A 77 28.18 36.79 8.13
C TYR A 77 27.72 37.26 9.52
N ASP A 78 27.44 38.57 9.64
CA ASP A 78 27.10 39.19 10.91
C ASP A 78 25.63 38.93 11.28
N SER A 79 25.39 38.05 12.26
CA SER A 79 24.07 37.77 12.81
C SER A 79 23.36 39.01 13.37
N LYS A 80 24.09 40.05 13.80
CA LYS A 80 23.49 41.30 14.27
C LYS A 80 22.93 42.11 13.11
N LYS A 81 23.60 42.13 11.96
CA LYS A 81 23.06 42.76 10.73
C LYS A 81 21.80 42.03 10.26
N LEU A 82 21.80 40.69 10.31
CA LEU A 82 20.60 39.89 10.01
C LEU A 82 19.43 40.23 10.94
N LYS A 83 19.69 40.31 12.25
CA LYS A 83 18.67 40.69 13.23
C LYS A 83 18.08 42.07 12.96
N VAL A 84 18.92 43.08 12.76
CA VAL A 84 18.46 44.46 12.48
C VAL A 84 17.63 44.51 11.20
N ALA A 85 18.05 43.82 10.14
CA ALA A 85 17.32 43.78 8.88
C ALA A 85 15.94 43.11 9.02
N ILE A 86 15.83 42.03 9.81
CA ILE A 86 14.55 41.38 10.13
C ILE A 86 13.65 42.31 10.95
N GLU A 87 14.18 42.97 11.98
CA GLU A 87 13.43 43.92 12.82
C GLU A 87 12.86 45.08 12.02
N GLU A 88 13.62 45.59 11.04
CA GLU A 88 13.18 46.65 10.14
C GLU A 88 12.01 46.19 9.25
N VAL A 89 12.06 44.97 8.70
CA VAL A 89 10.95 44.41 7.90
C VAL A 89 9.68 44.23 8.75
N ILE A 90 9.81 43.72 9.98
CA ILE A 90 8.69 43.56 10.92
C ILE A 90 8.07 44.93 11.27
N SER A 91 8.92 45.91 11.58
CA SER A 91 8.48 47.27 11.96
C SER A 91 7.75 47.98 10.82
N ARG A 92 8.22 47.81 9.58
CA ARG A 92 7.56 48.36 8.37
C ARG A 92 6.18 47.74 8.13
N ALA A 93 5.97 46.49 8.56
CA ALA A 93 4.65 45.83 8.55
C ALA A 93 3.70 46.32 9.66
N GLY A 94 4.16 47.22 10.54
CA GLY A 94 3.37 47.77 11.64
C GLY A 94 3.30 46.90 12.90
N LEU A 95 4.21 45.93 13.04
CA LEU A 95 4.31 45.04 14.20
C LEU A 95 5.60 45.29 14.99
N SER A 96 5.64 44.86 16.25
CA SER A 96 6.84 44.91 17.09
C SER A 96 7.65 43.61 16.93
N PRO A 97 9.00 43.67 16.89
CA PRO A 97 9.84 42.47 16.87
C PRO A 97 9.63 41.52 18.07
N GLU A 98 9.15 42.06 19.18
CA GLU A 98 8.81 41.35 20.42
C GLU A 98 7.41 40.73 20.39
N ASP A 99 6.61 41.01 19.35
CA ASP A 99 5.27 40.43 19.22
C ASP A 99 5.38 38.89 19.12
N PRO A 100 4.44 38.16 19.74
CA PRO A 100 4.44 36.72 19.68
C PRO A 100 4.21 36.24 18.25
N MET A 101 4.84 35.12 17.92
CA MET A 101 4.65 34.45 16.65
C MET A 101 3.18 33.99 16.49
N ASP A 102 2.55 33.57 17.58
CA ASP A 102 1.14 33.14 17.67
C ASP A 102 0.15 34.33 17.63
N TYR A 103 -0.84 34.25 16.73
CA TYR A 103 -1.91 35.24 16.59
C TYR A 103 -2.97 35.20 17.70
N GLY A 104 -3.09 34.08 18.42
CA GLY A 104 -4.31 33.78 19.17
C GLY A 104 -5.50 33.43 18.26
N SER A 105 -6.74 33.62 18.72
CA SER A 105 -7.97 33.15 18.03
C SER A 105 -8.39 33.95 16.78
N SER A 106 -7.56 34.86 16.26
CA SER A 106 -7.94 35.84 15.23
C SER A 106 -7.17 35.75 13.90
N GLY A 107 -6.23 34.81 13.74
CA GLY A 107 -5.41 34.69 12.52
C GLY A 107 -6.21 34.12 11.33
N ARG A 108 -6.09 34.76 10.14
CA ARG A 108 -6.76 34.35 8.89
C ARG A 108 -6.10 33.15 8.19
N CYS A 109 -4.77 33.04 8.29
CA CYS A 109 -3.95 31.97 7.70
C CYS A 109 -3.02 31.40 8.77
N ARG A 110 -2.96 30.08 8.88
CA ARG A 110 -2.01 29.41 9.77
C ARG A 110 -0.65 29.38 9.11
N MET A 111 0.42 29.61 9.86
CA MET A 111 1.76 29.46 9.31
C MET A 111 2.72 28.82 10.32
N PHE A 112 3.72 28.12 9.81
CA PHE A 112 4.87 27.67 10.60
C PHE A 112 6.18 27.83 9.83
N VAL A 113 7.29 27.90 10.56
CA VAL A 113 8.64 27.77 9.98
C VAL A 113 9.36 26.57 10.57
N CYS A 114 10.14 25.90 9.74
CA CYS A 114 11.00 24.80 10.14
C CYS A 114 12.33 25.35 10.67
N THR A 115 12.73 24.82 11.82
CA THR A 115 14.03 25.03 12.46
C THR A 115 14.53 23.68 12.95
N THR A 116 15.81 23.55 13.25
CA THR A 116 16.36 22.31 13.80
C THR A 116 16.93 22.59 15.18
N ALA A 117 16.48 21.85 16.18
CA ALA A 117 17.03 21.95 17.54
C ALA A 117 18.47 21.44 17.51
N LYS A 118 19.42 22.26 17.95
CA LYS A 118 20.86 21.97 17.83
C LYS A 118 21.27 20.77 18.69
N GLU A 119 20.58 20.54 19.81
CA GLU A 119 20.89 19.47 20.75
C GLU A 119 20.44 18.09 20.27
N THR A 120 19.34 18.01 19.52
CA THR A 120 18.72 16.74 19.09
C THR A 120 18.77 16.51 17.58
N LEU A 121 19.12 17.54 16.81
CA LEU A 121 19.02 17.59 15.35
C LEU A 121 17.60 17.27 14.82
N GLN A 122 16.57 17.40 15.66
CA GLN A 122 15.18 17.21 15.25
C GLN A 122 14.58 18.52 14.72
N VAL A 123 13.79 18.39 13.66
CA VAL A 123 13.00 19.50 13.10
C VAL A 123 11.96 19.93 14.14
N THR A 124 11.95 21.22 14.44
CA THR A 124 11.00 21.89 15.33
C THR A 124 10.26 22.96 14.54
N ARG A 125 8.93 22.95 14.65
CA ARG A 125 8.03 23.88 13.98
C ARG A 125 7.68 25.04 14.90
N LEU A 126 8.07 26.25 14.51
CA LEU A 126 7.66 27.48 15.20
C LEU A 126 6.39 28.01 14.53
N ARG A 127 5.27 28.03 15.27
CA ARG A 127 3.91 28.16 14.73
C ARG A 127 3.28 29.51 15.07
N SER A 128 2.35 29.95 14.22
CA SER A 128 1.49 31.11 14.48
C SER A 128 0.14 30.77 15.14
N TYR A 129 -0.02 29.54 15.62
CA TYR A 129 -1.24 28.99 16.23
C TYR A 129 -0.90 27.91 17.26
N LYS A 130 -1.88 27.55 18.11
CA LYS A 130 -1.75 26.49 19.12
C LYS A 130 -2.40 25.18 18.68
N ILE A 131 -1.80 24.06 19.07
CA ILE A 131 -2.35 22.70 18.93
C ILE A 131 -2.45 22.10 20.35
N SER A 132 -3.56 21.45 20.67
CA SER A 132 -3.86 20.96 22.04
C SER A 132 -3.02 19.75 22.49
N SER A 133 -2.31 19.09 21.57
CA SER A 133 -1.56 17.83 21.81
C SER A 133 -0.05 18.00 21.98
N GLU A 134 0.53 19.19 21.79
CA GLU A 134 2.00 19.40 21.82
C GLU A 134 2.45 20.58 22.70
N GLY A 135 3.61 20.42 23.35
CA GLY A 135 4.30 21.50 24.05
C GLY A 135 4.79 22.57 23.08
N THR A 136 4.11 23.71 23.04
CA THR A 136 4.41 24.80 22.10
C THR A 136 5.64 25.60 22.56
N VAL A 137 6.65 25.72 21.70
CA VAL A 137 7.78 26.66 21.93
C VAL A 137 7.27 28.07 21.66
N SER A 138 7.19 28.90 22.70
CA SER A 138 6.76 30.29 22.58
C SER A 138 7.93 31.13 22.05
N ALA A 139 7.86 31.51 20.78
CA ALA A 139 8.84 32.36 20.10
C ALA A 139 8.20 33.71 19.69
N THR A 140 9.01 34.76 19.61
CA THR A 140 8.62 36.00 18.92
C THR A 140 8.75 35.86 17.40
N ILE A 141 8.18 36.80 16.65
CA ILE A 141 8.33 36.83 15.17
C ILE A 141 9.82 36.93 14.80
N CYS A 142 10.58 37.77 15.49
CA CYS A 142 12.00 37.96 15.25
C CYS A 142 12.80 36.69 15.57
N GLU A 143 12.53 36.02 16.69
CA GLU A 143 13.18 34.77 17.06
C GLU A 143 12.95 33.66 16.04
N ALA A 144 11.71 33.51 15.55
CA ALA A 144 11.37 32.51 14.54
C ALA A 144 12.06 32.79 13.19
N ALA A 145 12.08 34.06 12.77
CA ALA A 145 12.76 34.50 11.54
C ALA A 145 14.27 34.30 11.62
N LEU A 146 14.90 34.59 12.76
CA LEU A 146 16.32 34.34 12.99
C LEU A 146 16.61 32.84 13.00
N ALA A 147 15.83 32.04 13.71
CA ALA A 147 16.07 30.61 13.88
C ALA A 147 15.98 29.85 12.55
N THR A 148 15.01 30.17 11.69
CA THR A 148 14.91 29.55 10.36
C THR A 148 16.04 30.00 9.43
N SER A 149 16.61 31.19 9.64
CA SER A 149 17.71 31.75 8.83
C SER A 149 19.12 31.38 9.33
N ALA A 150 19.23 30.73 10.49
CA ALA A 150 20.49 30.43 11.16
C ALA A 150 21.25 29.25 10.53
N ALA A 151 21.65 29.40 9.26
CA ALA A 151 22.35 28.37 8.51
C ALA A 151 23.74 28.11 9.12
N THR A 152 24.05 26.85 9.41
CA THR A 152 25.31 26.42 10.05
C THR A 152 26.52 26.89 9.24
N GLY A 153 27.40 27.67 9.88
CA GLY A 153 28.59 28.26 9.23
C GLY A 153 28.34 29.59 8.49
N PHE A 154 27.10 30.08 8.46
CA PHE A 154 26.74 31.39 7.93
C PHE A 154 26.35 32.37 9.05
N PHE A 155 25.50 31.93 9.97
CA PHE A 155 25.01 32.72 11.10
C PHE A 155 25.06 31.94 12.41
N ASP A 156 25.09 32.67 13.52
CA ASP A 156 25.02 32.12 14.87
C ASP A 156 23.68 31.40 15.14
N PRO A 157 23.68 30.28 15.91
CA PRO A 157 22.47 29.66 16.42
C PRO A 157 21.64 30.61 17.29
N VAL A 158 20.32 30.41 17.28
CA VAL A 158 19.36 31.29 17.95
C VAL A 158 18.79 30.58 19.17
N ARG A 159 18.84 31.24 20.33
CA ARG A 159 18.34 30.68 21.58
C ARG A 159 16.90 31.13 21.84
N ILE A 160 15.98 30.19 21.97
CA ILE A 160 14.57 30.45 22.32
C ILE A 160 14.26 29.67 23.61
N GLY A 161 14.05 30.38 24.71
CA GLY A 161 13.98 29.78 26.05
C GLY A 161 15.29 29.07 26.44
N ASN A 162 15.21 27.77 26.72
CA ASN A 162 16.35 26.94 27.13
C ASN A 162 16.96 26.10 25.99
N ARG A 163 16.57 26.34 24.73
CA ARG A 163 16.99 25.54 23.56
C ARG A 163 17.69 26.42 22.51
N GLU A 164 18.66 25.85 21.80
CA GLU A 164 19.31 26.48 20.63
C GLU A 164 18.76 25.90 19.32
N PHE A 165 18.48 26.78 18.37
CA PHE A 165 17.94 26.45 17.06
C PHE A 165 18.87 26.90 15.93
N VAL A 166 18.94 26.08 14.89
CA VAL A 166 19.64 26.36 13.62
C VAL A 166 18.68 26.15 12.44
N ASP A 167 19.11 26.48 11.23
CA ASP A 167 18.31 26.37 10.00
C ASP A 167 17.72 24.95 9.84
N GLY A 168 16.41 24.91 9.54
CA GLY A 168 15.63 23.71 9.27
C GLY A 168 16.03 22.96 8.00
N ALA A 169 16.95 23.49 7.19
CA ALA A 169 17.57 22.78 6.06
C ALA A 169 18.24 21.45 6.49
N PHE A 170 18.66 21.32 7.76
CA PHE A 170 19.03 20.06 8.39
C PHE A 170 17.78 19.26 8.79
N GLY A 171 17.17 18.59 7.81
CA GLY A 171 16.04 17.67 8.03
C GLY A 171 14.78 18.00 7.22
N ALA A 172 14.52 19.28 6.94
CA ALA A 172 13.31 19.75 6.25
C ALA A 172 13.62 20.83 5.19
N ASN A 173 14.59 20.61 4.30
CA ASN A 173 14.93 21.53 3.19
C ASN A 173 13.78 21.70 2.16
N ASN A 174 12.86 20.73 2.09
CA ASN A 174 11.56 20.90 1.46
C ASN A 174 10.49 20.57 2.52
N PRO A 175 9.78 21.57 3.09
CA PRO A 175 8.88 21.36 4.22
C PRO A 175 7.54 20.73 3.82
N ILE A 176 7.45 20.05 2.67
CA ILE A 176 6.19 19.53 2.15
C ILE A 176 5.60 18.40 3.02
N GLU A 177 6.46 17.56 3.61
CA GLU A 177 6.03 16.53 4.56
C GLU A 177 5.59 17.17 5.89
N GLU A 178 6.28 18.22 6.33
CA GLU A 178 5.90 19.02 7.50
C GLU A 178 4.55 19.72 7.31
N ILE A 179 4.25 20.21 6.10
CA ILE A 179 2.95 20.81 5.75
C ILE A 179 1.83 19.77 5.82
N GLU A 180 2.07 18.55 5.32
CA GLU A 180 1.10 17.45 5.37
C GLU A 180 0.83 17.00 6.81
N GLU A 181 1.87 16.86 7.63
CA GLU A 181 1.72 16.50 9.04
C GLU A 181 1.00 17.60 9.83
N GLU A 182 1.39 18.87 9.67
CA GLU A 182 0.69 19.98 10.33
C GLU A 182 -0.77 20.07 9.91
N ALA A 183 -1.06 19.93 8.61
CA ALA A 183 -2.43 19.91 8.13
C ALA A 183 -3.23 18.74 8.76
N THR A 184 -2.59 17.58 8.92
CA THR A 184 -3.20 16.42 9.57
C THR A 184 -3.51 16.70 11.04
N ASP A 185 -2.54 17.25 11.79
CA ASP A 185 -2.70 17.56 13.21
C ASP A 185 -3.73 18.67 13.45
N ILE A 186 -3.86 19.60 12.49
CA ILE A 186 -4.84 20.68 12.56
C ILE A 186 -6.27 20.19 12.25
N TRP A 187 -6.46 19.45 11.15
CA TRP A 187 -7.79 19.22 10.57
C TRP A 187 -8.30 17.79 10.70
N CYS A 188 -7.43 16.81 10.97
CA CYS A 188 -7.82 15.41 11.11
C CYS A 188 -6.97 14.66 12.16
N ASN A 189 -6.81 15.25 13.34
CA ASN A 189 -6.04 14.64 14.43
C ASN A 189 -6.59 13.25 14.84
N GLU A 190 -7.92 13.09 14.87
CA GLU A 190 -8.57 11.82 15.26
C GLU A 190 -8.57 10.77 14.14
N THR A 191 -8.82 11.17 12.88
CA THR A 191 -8.96 10.23 11.76
C THR A 191 -7.67 10.02 10.97
N ARG A 192 -6.73 10.97 11.05
CA ARG A 192 -5.50 11.07 10.24
C ARG A 192 -5.73 11.07 8.72
N GLU A 193 -6.98 11.22 8.26
CA GLU A 193 -7.36 11.21 6.84
C GLU A 193 -7.43 12.62 6.25
N LEU A 194 -6.28 13.16 5.82
CA LEU A 194 -6.18 14.53 5.31
C LEU A 194 -6.69 14.70 3.86
N ARG A 195 -6.52 13.66 3.02
CA ARG A 195 -6.77 13.74 1.56
C ARG A 195 -8.17 14.24 1.14
N PRO A 196 -9.28 13.85 1.81
CA PRO A 196 -10.61 14.35 1.46
C PRO A 196 -10.76 15.86 1.71
N LEU A 197 -9.98 16.42 2.63
CA LEU A 197 -10.07 17.80 3.09
C LEU A 197 -9.21 18.77 2.26
N VAL A 198 -8.24 18.25 1.49
CA VAL A 198 -7.28 19.08 0.75
C VAL A 198 -7.76 19.37 -0.67
N LYS A 199 -8.00 20.66 -0.92
CA LYS A 199 -8.35 21.18 -2.26
C LYS A 199 -7.13 21.39 -3.16
N CYS A 200 -6.06 21.97 -2.62
CA CYS A 200 -4.88 22.35 -3.38
C CYS A 200 -3.63 22.42 -2.47
N ILE A 201 -2.51 21.90 -2.95
CA ILE A 201 -1.17 22.04 -2.38
C ILE A 201 -0.28 22.69 -3.43
N LEU A 202 0.37 23.78 -3.07
CA LEU A 202 1.29 24.52 -3.94
C LEU A 202 2.70 24.49 -3.33
N SER A 203 3.67 23.96 -4.08
CA SER A 203 5.07 23.90 -3.68
C SER A 203 5.94 24.73 -4.63
N ILE A 204 6.78 25.62 -4.10
CA ILE A 204 7.66 26.52 -4.87
C ILE A 204 9.12 26.21 -4.54
N GLY A 205 9.97 26.06 -5.56
CA GLY A 205 11.36 25.66 -5.44
C GLY A 205 12.34 26.77 -5.83
N THR A 206 13.58 26.66 -5.35
CA THR A 206 14.66 27.64 -5.56
C THR A 206 15.52 27.37 -6.81
N GLY A 207 15.17 26.36 -7.63
CA GLY A 207 15.88 25.96 -8.85
C GLY A 207 16.69 24.67 -8.72
N SER A 208 17.04 24.03 -9.84
CA SER A 208 17.91 22.83 -9.86
C SER A 208 19.39 23.21 -10.03
N PRO A 209 20.31 22.67 -9.21
CA PRO A 209 21.76 22.88 -9.42
C PRO A 209 22.25 22.19 -10.71
N ALA A 210 23.12 22.84 -11.49
CA ALA A 210 23.53 22.37 -12.84
C ALA A 210 24.20 21.00 -12.84
N ARG A 211 23.88 20.23 -13.88
CA ARG A 211 24.71 19.14 -14.40
C ARG A 211 25.73 19.73 -15.38
N VAL A 212 27.02 19.56 -15.10
CA VAL A 212 28.15 20.06 -15.92
C VAL A 212 29.02 18.86 -16.32
N PRO A 213 29.51 18.75 -17.57
CA PRO A 213 30.35 17.64 -18.02
C PRO A 213 31.74 17.64 -17.36
N VAL A 214 32.31 16.44 -17.21
CA VAL A 214 33.60 16.19 -16.51
C VAL A 214 34.74 16.12 -17.51
N ASP A 215 35.80 16.87 -17.23
CA ASP A 215 37.07 16.88 -17.96
C ASP A 215 38.11 15.96 -17.28
N ASN A 216 39.04 15.42 -18.07
CA ASN A 216 39.90 14.29 -17.72
C ASN A 216 41.17 14.74 -16.96
N LYS A 217 41.13 14.77 -15.62
CA LYS A 217 42.30 14.60 -14.72
C LYS A 217 41.88 14.41 -13.25
N MET A 218 42.20 13.23 -12.70
CA MET A 218 41.64 12.64 -11.46
C MET A 218 41.95 13.40 -10.15
N LEU A 219 43.07 14.14 -10.04
CA LEU A 219 43.47 14.76 -8.77
C LEU A 219 42.88 16.15 -8.49
N LYS A 220 42.02 16.66 -9.39
CA LYS A 220 41.21 17.88 -9.15
C LYS A 220 39.72 17.56 -8.92
N PHE A 221 39.36 16.27 -8.94
CA PHE A 221 37.98 15.78 -8.84
C PHE A 221 37.47 15.76 -7.38
N LEU A 222 38.36 15.60 -6.40
CA LEU A 222 38.00 15.44 -5.00
C LEU A 222 37.83 16.76 -4.23
N SER A 223 38.33 17.90 -4.71
CA SER A 223 38.17 19.19 -4.00
C SER A 223 36.91 19.97 -4.39
N GLN A 224 36.30 19.69 -5.54
CA GLN A 224 35.08 20.40 -5.99
C GLN A 224 33.79 19.59 -5.84
N THR A 225 33.86 18.37 -5.30
CA THR A 225 32.69 17.52 -5.03
C THR A 225 32.13 17.74 -3.62
N LEU A 226 32.91 18.25 -2.67
CA LEU A 226 32.47 18.57 -1.31
C LEU A 226 31.55 19.79 -1.22
N VAL A 227 31.56 20.68 -2.21
CA VAL A 227 30.59 21.79 -2.33
C VAL A 227 29.25 21.31 -2.94
N ARG A 228 29.18 20.06 -3.43
CA ARG A 228 27.98 19.49 -4.08
C ARG A 228 27.17 18.52 -3.20
N MET A 229 27.53 18.33 -1.93
CA MET A 229 26.80 17.42 -1.03
C MET A 229 25.74 18.09 -0.14
N ALA A 230 25.58 19.42 -0.20
CA ALA A 230 24.62 20.17 0.64
C ALA A 230 23.22 20.37 0.01
N THR A 231 22.88 19.73 -1.10
CA THR A 231 21.55 19.85 -1.73
C THR A 231 21.03 18.50 -2.22
N LYS A 232 20.07 17.92 -1.49
CA LYS A 232 19.18 16.86 -2.03
C LYS A 232 17.71 17.27 -1.82
N PRO A 233 17.07 17.91 -2.81
CA PRO A 233 15.63 18.23 -2.76
C PRO A 233 14.74 17.20 -3.49
N GLU A 234 15.29 16.38 -4.40
CA GLU A 234 14.49 15.67 -5.41
C GLU A 234 13.84 14.34 -4.94
N SER A 235 14.36 13.67 -3.91
CA SER A 235 13.83 12.36 -3.45
C SER A 235 12.57 12.46 -2.58
N THR A 236 12.45 13.51 -1.75
CA THR A 236 11.24 13.78 -0.95
C THR A 236 10.10 14.23 -1.85
N GLU A 237 10.39 15.08 -2.84
CA GLU A 237 9.41 15.57 -3.81
C GLU A 237 8.83 14.45 -4.67
N ARG A 238 9.65 13.57 -5.26
CA ARG A 238 9.15 12.47 -6.10
C ARG A 238 8.29 11.49 -5.32
N ARG A 239 8.63 11.22 -4.05
CA ARG A 239 7.81 10.39 -3.14
C ARG A 239 6.49 11.09 -2.79
N PHE A 240 6.50 12.38 -2.49
CA PHE A 240 5.29 13.16 -2.20
C PHE A 240 4.37 13.25 -3.42
N MET A 241 4.94 13.54 -4.60
CA MET A 241 4.23 13.52 -5.88
C MET A 241 3.61 12.16 -6.15
N ALA A 242 4.35 11.05 -6.00
CA ALA A 242 3.78 9.72 -6.18
C ALA A 242 2.60 9.44 -5.22
N ARG A 243 2.63 9.96 -3.98
CA ARG A 243 1.55 9.83 -3.00
C ARG A 243 0.31 10.66 -3.34
N TRP A 244 0.49 11.85 -3.90
CA TRP A 244 -0.60 12.81 -4.21
C TRP A 244 -1.05 12.81 -5.67
N CYS A 245 -0.34 12.13 -6.58
CA CYS A 245 -0.68 12.02 -8.00
C CYS A 245 -1.46 10.74 -8.36
N ASN A 246 -1.68 9.80 -7.42
CA ASN A 246 -2.14 8.45 -7.75
C ASN A 246 -3.66 8.30 -7.98
N GLN A 247 -4.27 9.27 -8.66
CA GLN A 247 -5.58 9.17 -9.30
C GLN A 247 -5.60 10.17 -10.47
N SER A 248 -5.71 9.66 -11.69
CA SER A 248 -5.88 10.43 -12.91
C SER A 248 -6.95 11.52 -12.74
N ASN A 249 -6.55 12.78 -12.95
CA ASN A 249 -7.37 14.02 -13.03
C ASN A 249 -7.65 14.85 -11.76
N THR A 250 -7.14 14.54 -10.57
CA THR A 250 -7.28 15.49 -9.46
C THR A 250 -6.13 16.51 -9.47
N GLN A 251 -6.35 17.67 -10.10
CA GLN A 251 -5.41 18.81 -10.13
C GLN A 251 -5.22 19.45 -8.74
N ARG A 252 -4.76 18.68 -7.75
CA ARG A 252 -4.68 19.06 -6.33
C ARG A 252 -3.27 19.36 -5.83
N TYR A 253 -2.23 18.99 -6.57
CA TYR A 253 -0.84 19.30 -6.23
C TYR A 253 -0.15 19.99 -7.41
N PHE A 254 0.50 21.13 -7.15
CA PHE A 254 1.26 21.90 -8.13
C PHE A 254 2.66 22.18 -7.60
N ARG A 255 3.67 21.93 -8.43
CA ARG A 255 5.07 22.20 -8.13
C ARG A 255 5.67 23.09 -9.21
N PHE A 256 6.26 24.20 -8.80
CA PHE A 256 6.99 25.10 -9.69
C PHE A 256 8.45 25.21 -9.22
N ASN A 257 9.38 24.79 -10.08
CA ASN A 257 10.81 24.79 -9.80
C ASN A 257 11.58 24.99 -11.10
N VAL A 258 12.45 26.02 -11.17
CA VAL A 258 13.18 26.35 -12.41
C VAL A 258 14.32 25.34 -12.63
N GLU A 259 14.15 24.46 -13.62
CA GLU A 259 15.09 23.35 -13.86
C GLU A 259 16.42 23.78 -14.48
N GLN A 260 16.42 24.85 -15.28
CA GLN A 260 17.61 25.34 -15.99
C GLN A 260 17.67 26.87 -16.04
N GLY A 261 18.87 27.44 -16.01
CA GLY A 261 19.12 28.89 -16.09
C GLY A 261 19.56 29.53 -14.76
N LEU A 262 19.31 28.88 -13.62
CA LEU A 262 19.67 29.39 -12.28
C LEU A 262 20.94 28.77 -11.70
N GLN A 263 21.68 27.98 -12.46
CA GLN A 263 22.65 27.07 -11.85
C GLN A 263 23.97 27.72 -11.40
N GLY A 264 24.18 28.97 -11.78
CA GLY A 264 25.25 29.82 -11.24
C GLY A 264 24.75 30.85 -10.23
N VAL A 265 23.46 30.81 -9.84
CA VAL A 265 22.89 31.67 -8.81
C VAL A 265 23.17 31.01 -7.46
N HIS A 266 23.95 31.69 -6.64
CA HIS A 266 24.37 31.30 -5.28
C HIS A 266 24.11 32.48 -4.34
N MET A 267 24.45 32.37 -3.05
CA MET A 267 24.18 33.28 -1.92
C MET A 267 24.31 34.82 -2.13
N ASN A 268 24.83 35.30 -3.27
CA ASN A 268 24.71 36.69 -3.73
C ASN A 268 23.52 36.87 -4.71
N GLU A 269 22.37 36.25 -4.40
CA GLU A 269 21.24 36.12 -5.32
C GLU A 269 20.69 37.47 -5.78
N TYR A 270 20.70 38.46 -4.88
CA TYR A 270 20.24 39.82 -5.15
C TYR A 270 20.98 40.50 -6.32
N GLN A 271 22.27 40.17 -6.54
CA GLN A 271 23.10 40.73 -7.62
C GLN A 271 22.77 40.13 -8.99
N LYS A 272 22.07 38.99 -9.02
CA LYS A 272 21.73 38.24 -10.24
C LYS A 272 20.24 38.34 -10.60
N ARG A 273 19.55 39.37 -10.10
CA ARG A 273 18.13 39.64 -10.34
C ARG A 273 17.71 39.48 -11.81
N SER A 274 18.47 40.07 -12.74
CA SER A 274 18.17 39.98 -14.18
C SER A 274 18.26 38.56 -14.74
N VAL A 275 19.16 37.73 -14.22
CA VAL A 275 19.31 36.32 -14.60
C VAL A 275 18.16 35.49 -14.03
N ILE A 276 17.78 35.75 -12.78
CA ILE A 276 16.66 35.07 -12.11
C ILE A 276 15.33 35.39 -12.81
N GLU A 277 15.07 36.67 -13.08
CA GLU A 277 13.88 37.12 -13.81
C GLU A 277 13.82 36.51 -15.21
N SER A 278 14.94 36.51 -15.95
CA SER A 278 15.00 35.94 -17.31
C SER A 278 14.79 34.42 -17.33
N ALA A 279 15.45 33.67 -16.44
CA ALA A 279 15.30 32.22 -16.35
C ALA A 279 13.89 31.81 -15.89
N THR A 280 13.33 32.53 -14.92
CA THR A 280 11.95 32.32 -14.44
C THR A 280 10.94 32.63 -15.54
N HIS A 281 11.14 33.72 -16.28
CA HIS A 281 10.30 34.08 -17.43
C HIS A 281 10.36 32.99 -18.51
N ALA A 282 11.56 32.50 -18.87
CA ALA A 282 11.71 31.41 -19.83
C ALA A 282 11.02 30.11 -19.37
N TYR A 283 11.13 29.78 -18.09
CA TYR A 283 10.47 28.61 -17.48
C TYR A 283 8.94 28.71 -17.55
N LEU A 284 8.37 29.83 -17.12
CA LEU A 284 6.92 30.06 -17.13
C LEU A 284 6.34 30.14 -18.55
N HIS A 285 7.14 30.53 -19.54
CA HIS A 285 6.71 30.61 -20.94
C HIS A 285 6.81 29.28 -21.71
N ASN A 286 7.33 28.20 -21.11
CA ASN A 286 7.28 26.85 -21.68
C ASN A 286 5.81 26.36 -21.75
N SER A 287 5.42 25.73 -22.87
CA SER A 287 4.04 25.29 -23.12
C SER A 287 3.50 24.34 -22.05
N GLY A 288 4.33 23.43 -21.53
CA GLY A 288 3.93 22.52 -20.45
C GLY A 288 3.68 23.26 -19.12
N GLN A 289 4.50 24.25 -18.81
CA GLN A 289 4.36 25.03 -17.57
C GLN A 289 3.19 26.00 -17.63
N LYS A 290 2.91 26.61 -18.79
CA LYS A 290 1.71 27.44 -18.99
C LYS A 290 0.44 26.67 -18.66
N SER A 291 0.32 25.42 -19.11
CA SER A 291 -0.84 24.58 -18.80
C SER A 291 -0.96 24.26 -17.31
N SER A 292 0.16 23.98 -16.64
CA SER A 292 0.21 23.73 -15.19
C SER A 292 -0.20 24.98 -14.37
N VAL A 293 0.30 26.15 -14.76
CA VAL A 293 -0.06 27.44 -14.14
C VAL A 293 -1.54 27.75 -14.32
N GLN A 294 -2.09 27.55 -15.53
CA GLN A 294 -3.52 27.74 -15.80
C GLN A 294 -4.39 26.76 -15.01
N GLY A 295 -3.99 25.50 -14.88
CA GLY A 295 -4.68 24.51 -14.04
C GLY A 295 -4.69 24.91 -12.56
N CYS A 296 -3.56 25.44 -12.06
CA CYS A 296 -3.45 25.96 -10.69
C CYS A 296 -4.39 27.14 -10.47
N ILE A 297 -4.42 28.10 -11.40
CA ILE A 297 -5.29 29.29 -11.32
C ILE A 297 -6.76 28.87 -11.35
N SER A 298 -7.17 28.02 -12.28
CA SER A 298 -8.54 27.52 -12.37
C SER A 298 -8.99 26.82 -11.07
N ASN A 299 -8.11 26.00 -10.47
CA ASN A 299 -8.39 25.38 -9.18
C ASN A 299 -8.62 26.45 -8.08
N LEU A 300 -7.71 27.44 -7.97
CA LEU A 300 -7.80 28.48 -6.96
C LEU A 300 -8.98 29.45 -7.17
N LEU A 301 -9.38 29.73 -8.42
CA LEU A 301 -10.56 30.52 -8.75
C LEU A 301 -11.86 29.86 -8.26
N SER A 302 -11.93 28.53 -8.31
CA SER A 302 -13.09 27.78 -7.80
C SER A 302 -13.22 27.76 -6.25
N LYS A 303 -12.31 28.39 -5.51
CA LYS A 303 -12.42 28.53 -4.04
C LYS A 303 -13.40 29.67 -3.72
N GLN A 304 -14.68 29.34 -3.48
CA GLN A 304 -15.77 30.31 -3.31
C GLN A 304 -15.99 30.84 -1.88
N GLY A 305 -15.30 30.36 -0.83
CA GLY A 305 -15.47 30.92 0.53
C GLY A 305 -15.06 29.99 1.68
N ARG A 306 -15.15 30.50 2.93
CA ARG A 306 -14.66 29.88 4.19
C ARG A 306 -15.39 28.59 4.56
N THR A 307 -14.66 27.63 5.11
CA THR A 307 -15.19 26.39 5.70
C THR A 307 -16.01 26.71 6.95
N ASN A 308 -17.32 26.40 6.93
CA ASN A 308 -18.23 26.59 8.06
C ASN A 308 -18.37 25.27 8.84
N VAL A 309 -18.13 25.31 10.15
CA VAL A 309 -18.24 24.17 11.08
C VAL A 309 -19.69 24.08 11.54
N ASN A 310 -20.41 22.99 11.27
CA ASN A 310 -21.73 22.78 11.87
C ASN A 310 -21.78 21.55 12.80
N PHE A 311 -21.30 21.79 14.01
CA PHE A 311 -21.49 20.99 15.22
C PHE A 311 -22.89 21.23 15.84
N GLU A 312 -23.56 22.34 15.49
CA GLU A 312 -24.89 22.71 16.00
C GLU A 312 -26.05 21.88 15.43
N ASP A 313 -25.89 21.30 14.23
CA ASP A 313 -26.93 20.48 13.60
C ASP A 313 -27.05 19.09 14.26
N VAL A 314 -25.92 18.55 14.73
CA VAL A 314 -25.85 17.25 15.42
C VAL A 314 -26.48 17.33 16.83
N LEU A 315 -26.36 18.48 17.50
CA LEU A 315 -26.95 18.74 18.82
C LEU A 315 -28.49 18.86 18.76
N ARG A 316 -29.02 19.52 17.72
CA ARG A 316 -30.48 19.66 17.49
C ARG A 316 -31.18 18.33 17.25
N GLU A 317 -30.51 17.40 16.56
CA GLU A 317 -31.07 16.08 16.23
C GLU A 317 -31.14 15.15 17.46
N HIS A 318 -30.25 15.33 18.43
CA HIS A 318 -30.27 14.60 19.71
C HIS A 318 -31.43 15.08 20.61
N GLU A 319 -31.65 16.39 20.71
CA GLU A 319 -32.74 16.99 21.50
C GLU A 319 -34.14 16.57 20.99
N ALA A 320 -34.29 16.43 19.67
CA ALA A 320 -35.52 15.94 19.04
C ALA A 320 -35.87 14.48 19.40
N ARG A 321 -34.86 13.59 19.49
CA ARG A 321 -35.06 12.17 19.88
C ARG A 321 -35.46 12.03 21.36
N VAL A 322 -34.92 12.89 22.23
CA VAL A 322 -35.28 12.91 23.67
C VAL A 322 -36.72 13.38 23.86
N ALA A 323 -37.21 14.34 23.06
CA ALA A 323 -38.60 14.78 23.10
C ALA A 323 -39.59 13.70 22.63
N GLN A 324 -39.25 12.93 21.60
CA GLN A 324 -40.09 11.86 21.04
C GLN A 324 -40.29 10.68 22.03
N SER A 325 -39.26 10.35 22.81
CA SER A 325 -39.33 9.33 23.87
C SER A 325 -40.28 9.70 25.02
N ARG A 326 -40.46 11.00 25.30
CA ARG A 326 -41.40 11.51 26.33
C ARG A 326 -42.86 11.43 25.88
N ILE A 327 -43.11 11.61 24.58
CA ILE A 327 -44.46 11.54 23.98
C ILE A 327 -44.98 10.09 23.93
N LEU A 328 -44.11 9.13 23.59
CA LEU A 328 -44.48 7.70 23.53
C LEU A 328 -44.88 7.12 24.90
N ARG A 329 -44.37 7.68 26.01
CA ARG A 329 -44.82 7.32 27.37
C ARG A 329 -46.19 7.88 27.74
N ALA A 330 -46.65 8.93 27.07
CA ALA A 330 -47.95 9.56 27.34
C ALA A 330 -49.13 8.90 26.59
N ILE A 331 -48.85 8.13 25.53
CA ILE A 331 -49.88 7.54 24.63
C ILE A 331 -50.33 6.14 25.10
N GLY A 332 -49.66 5.52 26.07
CA GLY A 332 -50.00 4.20 26.62
C GLY A 332 -51.29 4.11 27.44
N SER A 333 -52.10 5.17 27.54
CA SER A 333 -53.28 5.19 28.42
C SER A 333 -54.49 5.91 27.82
N SER A 334 -55.11 5.36 26.77
CA SER A 334 -56.56 5.47 26.52
C SER A 334 -56.96 4.76 25.23
N GLY A 335 -57.86 3.79 25.33
CA GLY A 335 -58.34 3.00 24.19
C GLY A 335 -59.44 3.67 23.36
N LYS A 336 -59.44 3.41 22.04
CA LYS A 336 -60.56 2.92 21.21
C LYS A 336 -60.09 2.74 19.75
N PRO A 337 -60.60 1.73 19.00
CA PRO A 337 -60.15 1.41 17.65
C PRO A 337 -60.99 2.12 16.57
N PHE A 338 -60.36 2.52 15.46
CA PHE A 338 -61.04 2.90 14.22
C PHE A 338 -60.81 1.80 13.18
N LEU A 339 -61.89 1.16 12.73
CA LEU A 339 -61.94 0.21 11.62
C LEU A 339 -62.18 0.96 10.29
N SER A 340 -61.51 0.55 9.23
CA SER A 340 -61.96 0.76 7.84
C SER A 340 -61.93 -0.57 7.08
N ASP A 341 -63.11 -1.02 6.63
CA ASP A 341 -63.36 -2.21 5.82
C ASP A 341 -62.82 -2.10 4.38
N LYS A 342 -61.56 -2.47 4.15
CA LYS A 342 -61.09 -2.95 2.83
C LYS A 342 -60.26 -4.22 3.05
N SER A 343 -60.68 -5.32 2.42
CA SER A 343 -59.97 -6.60 2.51
C SER A 343 -58.60 -6.49 1.82
N SER A 344 -57.52 -6.61 2.58
CA SER A 344 -56.15 -6.69 2.06
C SER A 344 -56.00 -7.90 1.12
N CYS A 345 -55.44 -7.70 -0.08
CA CYS A 345 -55.16 -8.79 -1.02
C CYS A 345 -53.84 -9.50 -0.70
N TRP A 346 -53.76 -10.82 -0.92
CA TRP A 346 -52.58 -11.63 -0.67
C TRP A 346 -52.29 -12.52 -1.88
N GLU A 347 -51.28 -12.16 -2.66
CA GLU A 347 -50.76 -12.95 -3.78
C GLU A 347 -49.27 -13.25 -3.53
N VAL A 348 -49.02 -14.26 -2.70
CA VAL A 348 -47.68 -14.79 -2.42
C VAL A 348 -47.70 -16.30 -2.69
N PRO A 349 -46.88 -16.84 -3.61
CA PRO A 349 -46.99 -18.21 -4.09
C PRO A 349 -46.31 -19.26 -3.20
N PHE A 350 -45.72 -18.86 -2.07
CA PHE A 350 -44.94 -19.71 -1.18
C PHE A 350 -45.53 -19.75 0.22
N ASP A 351 -45.45 -20.92 0.85
CA ASP A 351 -45.76 -21.08 2.28
C ASP A 351 -44.66 -20.50 3.16
N ARG A 352 -45.01 -20.12 4.40
CA ARG A 352 -44.04 -19.58 5.35
C ARG A 352 -43.02 -20.66 5.70
N ASN A 353 -41.75 -20.36 5.52
CA ASN A 353 -40.67 -21.30 5.80
C ASN A 353 -40.53 -21.54 7.32
N SER A 354 -40.93 -22.73 7.77
CA SER A 354 -40.86 -23.15 9.17
C SER A 354 -39.43 -23.31 9.72
N ARG A 355 -38.44 -23.42 8.84
CA ARG A 355 -37.01 -23.60 9.17
C ARG A 355 -36.22 -22.29 9.12
N TYR A 356 -36.88 -21.17 8.79
CA TYR A 356 -36.25 -19.85 8.69
C TYR A 356 -35.60 -19.42 10.00
N VAL A 357 -34.45 -18.75 9.90
CA VAL A 357 -33.72 -18.17 11.02
C VAL A 357 -33.63 -16.67 10.79
N ASP A 358 -34.07 -15.91 11.79
CA ASP A 358 -34.35 -14.48 11.66
C ASP A 358 -33.08 -13.67 11.38
N HIS A 359 -33.08 -12.94 10.27
CA HIS A 359 -31.99 -12.05 9.91
C HIS A 359 -32.28 -10.65 10.45
N HIS A 360 -31.33 -10.01 11.14
CA HIS A 360 -31.47 -8.65 11.69
C HIS A 360 -31.88 -7.57 10.66
N ILE A 361 -31.81 -7.90 9.37
CA ILE A 361 -32.18 -7.04 8.24
C ILE A 361 -33.70 -6.84 8.15
N THR A 362 -34.52 -7.82 8.55
CA THR A 362 -35.98 -7.69 8.55
C THR A 362 -36.43 -6.50 9.40
N VAL A 363 -35.80 -6.30 10.57
CA VAL A 363 -36.03 -5.15 11.46
C VAL A 363 -35.60 -3.83 10.80
N LYS A 364 -34.46 -3.82 10.10
CA LYS A 364 -33.95 -2.62 9.40
C LYS A 364 -34.89 -2.17 8.29
N ILE A 365 -35.41 -3.11 7.49
CA ILE A 365 -36.38 -2.82 6.43
C ILE A 365 -37.70 -2.33 7.03
N LYS A 366 -38.23 -3.04 8.04
CA LYS A 366 -39.48 -2.66 8.73
C LYS A 366 -39.50 -1.23 9.25
N ARG A 367 -38.36 -0.70 9.72
CA ARG A 367 -38.25 0.69 10.20
C ARG A 367 -38.39 1.75 9.10
N ARG A 368 -38.23 1.37 7.83
CA ARG A 368 -38.35 2.26 6.66
C ARG A 368 -39.73 2.18 6.03
N LEU A 369 -40.36 1.00 6.05
CA LEU A 369 -41.68 0.78 5.46
C LEU A 369 -42.72 1.79 5.95
N PHE A 370 -43.41 2.44 4.99
CA PHE A 370 -44.52 3.37 5.21
C PHE A 370 -44.16 4.64 6.01
N THR A 371 -42.90 5.07 6.00
CA THR A 371 -42.45 6.26 6.76
C THR A 371 -42.45 7.57 5.98
N THR A 372 -42.43 7.53 4.64
CA THR A 372 -42.29 8.71 3.79
C THR A 372 -43.49 8.94 2.84
N CYS A 373 -43.67 10.16 2.32
CA CYS A 373 -44.81 10.55 1.48
C CYS A 373 -44.68 10.16 -0.02
N HIS A 374 -43.87 9.16 -0.35
CA HIS A 374 -43.56 8.72 -1.72
C HIS A 374 -43.24 7.21 -1.76
N SER A 375 -43.42 6.57 -2.93
CA SER A 375 -43.15 5.14 -3.09
C SER A 375 -41.68 4.82 -2.89
N GLU A 376 -41.37 4.24 -1.73
CA GLU A 376 -40.04 3.72 -1.43
C GLU A 376 -39.75 2.47 -2.28
N ARG A 377 -38.55 2.45 -2.86
CA ARG A 377 -38.04 1.30 -3.61
C ARG A 377 -36.84 0.77 -2.86
N ILE A 378 -36.87 -0.50 -2.46
CA ILE A 378 -35.78 -1.12 -1.70
C ILE A 378 -35.26 -2.31 -2.50
N ALA A 379 -33.95 -2.43 -2.69
CA ALA A 379 -33.36 -3.57 -3.39
C ALA A 379 -32.41 -4.36 -2.48
N LEU A 380 -32.65 -5.66 -2.34
CA LEU A 380 -31.78 -6.62 -1.66
C LEU A 380 -30.88 -7.30 -2.68
N PHE A 381 -29.57 -7.21 -2.52
CA PHE A 381 -28.61 -7.84 -3.41
C PHE A 381 -27.57 -8.70 -2.69
N GLY A 382 -26.98 -9.68 -3.38
CA GLY A 382 -25.95 -10.55 -2.82
C GLY A 382 -25.77 -11.84 -3.61
N LEU A 383 -24.84 -12.70 -3.19
CA LEU A 383 -24.50 -13.95 -3.89
C LEU A 383 -25.74 -14.88 -4.07
N GLY A 384 -25.74 -15.66 -5.14
CA GLY A 384 -26.73 -16.74 -5.33
C GLY A 384 -26.68 -17.73 -4.15
N GLY A 385 -27.84 -18.06 -3.56
CA GLY A 385 -27.93 -18.98 -2.43
C GLY A 385 -27.86 -18.35 -1.03
N VAL A 386 -27.67 -17.03 -0.92
CA VAL A 386 -27.56 -16.33 0.38
C VAL A 386 -28.90 -16.13 1.12
N GLY A 387 -30.03 -16.55 0.53
CA GLY A 387 -31.34 -16.52 1.21
C GLY A 387 -32.17 -15.24 1.03
N LYS A 388 -31.84 -14.35 0.08
CA LYS A 388 -32.61 -13.11 -0.21
C LYS A 388 -34.11 -13.35 -0.34
N THR A 389 -34.52 -14.31 -1.17
CA THR A 389 -35.93 -14.69 -1.39
C THR A 389 -36.62 -15.10 -0.09
N GLN A 390 -35.92 -15.83 0.79
CA GLN A 390 -36.45 -16.28 2.08
C GLN A 390 -36.60 -15.12 3.09
N ILE A 391 -35.66 -14.15 3.09
CA ILE A 391 -35.76 -12.94 3.92
C ILE A 391 -37.00 -12.11 3.52
N VAL A 392 -37.24 -11.95 2.23
CA VAL A 392 -38.38 -11.20 1.72
C VAL A 392 -39.69 -11.92 1.96
N LEU A 393 -39.70 -13.25 1.81
CA LEU A 393 -40.86 -14.07 2.13
C LEU A 393 -41.24 -13.93 3.60
N GLU A 394 -40.29 -14.05 4.53
CA GLU A 394 -40.57 -13.85 5.95
C GLU A 394 -41.05 -12.41 6.23
N LEU A 395 -40.44 -11.41 5.60
CA LEU A 395 -40.89 -10.02 5.73
C LEU A 395 -42.34 -9.83 5.26
N ALA A 396 -42.75 -10.48 4.16
CA ALA A 396 -44.13 -10.43 3.66
C ALA A 396 -45.12 -10.99 4.69
N TYR A 397 -44.81 -12.13 5.31
CA TYR A 397 -45.62 -12.70 6.39
C TYR A 397 -45.69 -11.79 7.62
N GLN A 398 -44.56 -11.22 8.03
CA GLN A 398 -44.51 -10.30 9.17
C GLN A 398 -45.28 -8.99 8.91
N ILE A 399 -45.29 -8.49 7.67
CA ILE A 399 -46.08 -7.30 7.28
C ILE A 399 -47.58 -7.59 7.33
N ARG A 400 -48.00 -8.77 6.86
CA ARG A 400 -49.39 -9.22 6.96
C ARG A 400 -49.88 -9.27 8.42
N GLU A 401 -49.00 -9.62 9.36
CA GLU A 401 -49.30 -9.65 10.79
C GLU A 401 -49.33 -8.24 11.43
N LEU A 402 -48.42 -7.35 11.04
CA LEU A 402 -48.29 -6.00 11.61
C LEU A 402 -49.28 -4.98 11.02
N TYR A 403 -49.63 -5.12 9.74
CA TYR A 403 -50.45 -4.21 8.98
C TYR A 403 -51.56 -4.99 8.27
N SER A 404 -52.64 -5.28 9.00
CA SER A 404 -53.76 -6.11 8.51
C SER A 404 -54.53 -5.50 7.33
N ASP A 405 -54.30 -4.24 7.01
CA ASP A 405 -54.88 -3.48 5.90
C ASP A 405 -53.92 -3.34 4.69
N CYS A 406 -52.73 -3.95 4.74
CA CYS A 406 -51.75 -3.90 3.66
C CYS A 406 -51.92 -5.06 2.68
N SER A 407 -52.08 -4.76 1.39
CA SER A 407 -52.07 -5.79 0.33
C SER A 407 -50.64 -6.19 -0.04
N VAL A 408 -50.37 -7.46 -0.31
CA VAL A 408 -49.02 -7.96 -0.64
C VAL A 408 -49.06 -8.75 -1.95
N PHE A 409 -48.21 -8.38 -2.89
CA PHE A 409 -48.14 -8.96 -4.24
C PHE A 409 -46.72 -9.42 -4.57
N TRP A 410 -46.60 -10.62 -5.15
CA TRP A 410 -45.33 -11.24 -5.51
C TRP A 410 -45.19 -11.48 -7.02
N VAL A 411 -44.13 -10.95 -7.62
CA VAL A 411 -43.83 -11.03 -9.05
C VAL A 411 -42.48 -11.71 -9.27
N PRO A 412 -42.45 -12.93 -9.85
CA PRO A 412 -41.20 -13.55 -10.29
C PRO A 412 -40.67 -12.80 -11.51
N ALA A 413 -39.49 -12.19 -11.39
CA ALA A 413 -38.87 -11.36 -12.42
C ALA A 413 -37.72 -12.10 -13.15
N MET A 414 -37.91 -13.39 -13.42
CA MET A 414 -36.89 -14.23 -14.06
C MET A 414 -36.88 -14.09 -15.59
N ASP A 415 -38.04 -13.88 -16.18
CA ASP A 415 -38.25 -13.66 -17.60
C ASP A 415 -39.56 -12.89 -17.85
N THR A 416 -39.79 -12.45 -19.09
CA THR A 416 -40.97 -11.68 -19.48
C THR A 416 -42.27 -12.47 -19.31
N GLU A 417 -42.24 -13.80 -19.53
CA GLU A 417 -43.43 -14.66 -19.47
C GLU A 417 -43.94 -14.84 -18.04
N SER A 418 -43.05 -15.21 -17.12
CA SER A 418 -43.33 -15.34 -15.68
C SER A 418 -43.80 -14.03 -15.05
N THR A 419 -43.20 -12.91 -15.48
CA THR A 419 -43.63 -11.56 -15.06
C THR A 419 -45.06 -11.29 -15.54
N HIS A 420 -45.37 -11.56 -16.81
CA HIS A 420 -46.70 -11.33 -17.37
C HIS A 420 -47.78 -12.18 -16.68
N GLN A 421 -47.51 -13.47 -16.43
CA GLN A 421 -48.42 -14.36 -15.70
C GLN A 421 -48.69 -13.90 -14.27
N ALA A 422 -47.70 -13.29 -13.59
CA ALA A 422 -47.90 -12.73 -12.26
C ALA A 422 -48.78 -11.47 -12.28
N TYR A 423 -48.58 -10.56 -13.25
CA TYR A 423 -49.45 -9.39 -13.40
C TYR A 423 -50.90 -9.76 -13.72
N GLN A 424 -51.13 -10.83 -14.50
CA GLN A 424 -52.48 -11.38 -14.73
C GLN A 424 -53.15 -11.82 -13.42
N ARG A 425 -52.45 -12.62 -12.60
CA ARG A 425 -52.98 -13.06 -11.29
C ARG A 425 -53.27 -11.90 -10.35
N ILE A 426 -52.41 -10.88 -10.32
CA ILE A 426 -52.63 -9.67 -9.53
C ILE A 426 -53.89 -8.94 -10.02
N ALA A 427 -54.05 -8.75 -11.34
CA ALA A 427 -55.22 -8.10 -11.93
C ALA A 427 -56.52 -8.80 -11.55
N ASP A 428 -56.54 -10.14 -11.59
CA ASP A 428 -57.69 -10.94 -11.18
C ASP A 428 -58.03 -10.75 -9.69
N GLN A 429 -57.02 -10.73 -8.81
CA GLN A 429 -57.22 -10.54 -7.36
C GLN A 429 -57.75 -9.14 -7.01
N VAL A 430 -57.27 -8.08 -7.67
CA VAL A 430 -57.72 -6.71 -7.40
C VAL A 430 -59.01 -6.34 -8.16
N GLY A 431 -59.54 -7.25 -8.97
CA GLY A 431 -60.81 -7.08 -9.68
C GLY A 431 -60.73 -6.19 -10.93
N ILE A 432 -59.57 -6.12 -11.60
CA ILE A 432 -59.42 -5.40 -12.87
C ILE A 432 -59.95 -6.27 -14.00
N ASN A 433 -61.03 -5.84 -14.66
CA ASN A 433 -61.58 -6.58 -15.80
C ASN A 433 -60.72 -6.35 -17.06
N THR A 434 -59.81 -7.28 -17.34
CA THR A 434 -58.88 -7.23 -18.49
C THR A 434 -59.57 -7.47 -19.85
N SER A 435 -60.86 -7.84 -19.86
CA SER A 435 -61.63 -8.13 -21.07
C SER A 435 -62.34 -6.92 -21.70
N ASP A 436 -62.52 -5.81 -20.96
CA ASP A 436 -63.18 -4.58 -21.44
C ASP A 436 -62.18 -3.49 -21.91
N THR A 437 -60.89 -3.71 -21.73
CA THR A 437 -59.81 -2.76 -22.03
C THR A 437 -59.28 -2.98 -23.45
N GLN A 438 -59.32 -1.94 -24.29
CA GLN A 438 -59.00 -1.94 -25.73
C GLN A 438 -57.51 -2.29 -26.06
N GLY A 439 -57.02 -3.46 -25.68
CA GLY A 439 -55.65 -3.92 -25.95
C GLY A 439 -54.56 -3.27 -25.10
N GLU A 440 -54.90 -2.63 -23.96
CA GLU A 440 -53.91 -2.15 -22.99
C GLU A 440 -53.23 -3.32 -22.28
N ASP A 441 -51.90 -3.23 -22.09
CA ASP A 441 -51.11 -4.24 -21.37
C ASP A 441 -51.56 -4.34 -19.90
N VAL A 442 -51.84 -5.56 -19.45
CA VAL A 442 -52.24 -5.90 -18.07
C VAL A 442 -51.29 -5.30 -17.04
N LYS A 443 -49.97 -5.25 -17.35
CA LYS A 443 -48.97 -4.62 -16.49
C LYS A 443 -49.30 -3.14 -16.25
N VAL A 444 -49.62 -2.38 -17.29
CA VAL A 444 -49.94 -0.95 -17.20
C VAL A 444 -51.22 -0.73 -16.40
N LEU A 445 -52.23 -1.59 -16.59
CA LEU A 445 -53.49 -1.52 -15.86
C LEU A 445 -53.30 -1.71 -14.35
N VAL A 446 -52.54 -2.74 -13.95
CA VAL A 446 -52.21 -2.99 -12.54
C VAL A 446 -51.41 -1.84 -11.94
N GLN A 447 -50.42 -1.32 -12.67
CA GLN A 447 -49.61 -0.19 -12.20
C GLN A 447 -50.43 1.09 -12.01
N LYS A 448 -51.35 1.38 -12.93
CA LYS A 448 -52.29 2.51 -12.84
C LYS A 448 -53.22 2.34 -11.65
N HIS A 449 -53.73 1.13 -11.41
CA HIS A 449 -54.56 0.83 -10.24
C HIS A 449 -53.77 1.07 -8.95
N LEU A 450 -52.59 0.47 -8.78
CA LEU A 450 -51.77 0.62 -7.56
C LEU A 450 -51.32 2.08 -7.29
N SER A 451 -51.29 2.92 -8.32
CA SER A 451 -50.96 4.34 -8.19
C SER A 451 -52.14 5.20 -7.71
N GLN A 452 -53.35 4.65 -7.62
CA GLN A 452 -54.53 5.36 -7.12
C GLN A 452 -54.51 5.45 -5.58
N PRO A 453 -54.88 6.60 -4.99
CA PRO A 453 -55.00 6.75 -3.54
C PRO A 453 -55.96 5.74 -2.90
N GLU A 454 -56.96 5.29 -3.65
CA GLU A 454 -57.97 4.34 -3.22
C GLU A 454 -57.42 2.92 -3.00
N SER A 455 -56.23 2.59 -3.52
CA SER A 455 -55.62 1.26 -3.36
C SER A 455 -55.05 1.00 -1.95
N GLY A 456 -54.96 2.02 -1.11
CA GLY A 456 -54.48 1.89 0.26
C GLY A 456 -53.02 1.45 0.36
N ARG A 457 -52.65 0.81 1.47
CA ARG A 457 -51.29 0.29 1.69
C ARG A 457 -51.05 -0.97 0.88
N TRP A 458 -49.94 -1.01 0.15
CA TRP A 458 -49.54 -2.20 -0.57
C TRP A 458 -48.02 -2.40 -0.60
N LEU A 459 -47.61 -3.66 -0.73
CA LEU A 459 -46.23 -4.09 -0.92
C LEU A 459 -46.14 -4.90 -2.22
N LEU A 460 -45.29 -4.45 -3.15
CA LEU A 460 -45.04 -5.14 -4.41
C LEU A 460 -43.61 -5.69 -4.40
N ILE A 461 -43.48 -7.02 -4.45
CA ILE A 461 -42.19 -7.73 -4.41
C ILE A 461 -41.84 -8.24 -5.80
N PHE A 462 -40.66 -7.89 -6.30
CA PHE A 462 -40.05 -8.48 -7.49
C PHE A 462 -38.89 -9.40 -7.09
N ASP A 463 -39.05 -10.69 -7.33
CA ASP A 463 -38.05 -11.70 -6.96
C ASP A 463 -37.19 -12.13 -8.16
N ASN A 464 -35.87 -12.22 -7.98
CA ASN A 464 -34.88 -12.57 -9.01
C ASN A 464 -34.80 -11.59 -10.19
N ALA A 465 -34.83 -10.29 -9.90
CA ALA A 465 -34.65 -9.19 -10.85
C ALA A 465 -33.19 -9.10 -11.36
N ASP A 466 -32.72 -10.12 -12.07
CA ASP A 466 -31.32 -10.27 -12.52
C ASP A 466 -31.10 -9.87 -13.99
N ASP A 467 -32.16 -9.80 -14.79
CA ASP A 467 -32.04 -9.45 -16.20
C ASP A 467 -32.13 -7.93 -16.41
N HIS A 468 -31.01 -7.30 -16.78
CA HIS A 468 -30.96 -5.89 -17.10
C HIS A 468 -31.93 -5.50 -18.24
N ASP A 469 -32.16 -6.38 -19.22
CA ASP A 469 -32.91 -6.04 -20.42
C ASP A 469 -34.42 -5.87 -20.08
N LEU A 470 -34.92 -6.69 -19.15
CA LEU A 470 -36.27 -6.58 -18.57
C LEU A 470 -36.52 -5.20 -17.93
N TRP A 471 -35.47 -4.56 -17.40
CA TRP A 471 -35.57 -3.30 -16.65
C TRP A 471 -35.13 -2.06 -17.43
N SER A 472 -34.42 -2.23 -18.55
CA SER A 472 -33.98 -1.11 -19.39
C SER A 472 -35.14 -0.38 -20.09
N GLU A 473 -36.27 -1.06 -20.29
CA GLU A 473 -37.46 -0.51 -20.93
C GLU A 473 -38.56 -0.09 -19.93
N THR A 474 -38.43 -0.44 -18.64
CA THR A 474 -39.45 -0.14 -17.62
C THR A 474 -39.27 1.25 -17.04
N LYS A 475 -39.84 2.26 -17.71
CA LYS A 475 -39.94 3.62 -17.16
C LYS A 475 -41.10 3.80 -16.17
N ASP A 476 -42.10 2.92 -16.21
CA ASP A 476 -43.32 3.06 -15.42
C ASP A 476 -43.41 1.95 -14.38
N LEU A 477 -43.13 2.29 -13.12
CA LEU A 477 -43.44 1.51 -11.91
C LEU A 477 -44.54 2.27 -11.16
N PRO A 478 -45.39 1.59 -10.36
CA PRO A 478 -46.48 2.26 -9.67
C PRO A 478 -45.94 3.28 -8.66
N VAL A 479 -46.60 4.44 -8.56
CA VAL A 479 -46.24 5.53 -7.64
C VAL A 479 -47.40 5.82 -6.71
N SER A 480 -47.18 5.65 -5.42
CA SER A 480 -48.17 5.83 -4.35
C SER A 480 -47.48 6.37 -3.09
N ASN A 481 -48.21 7.16 -2.30
CA ASN A 481 -47.75 7.63 -0.99
C ASN A 481 -47.89 6.55 0.11
N GLN A 482 -48.51 5.40 -0.20
CA GLN A 482 -48.76 4.29 0.72
C GLN A 482 -48.24 2.95 0.20
N GLY A 483 -47.58 2.94 -0.97
CA GLY A 483 -47.07 1.76 -1.64
C GLY A 483 -45.55 1.62 -1.54
N VAL A 484 -45.06 0.41 -1.27
CA VAL A 484 -43.62 0.09 -1.23
C VAL A 484 -43.30 -0.97 -2.28
N ILE A 485 -42.18 -0.80 -2.98
CA ILE A 485 -41.67 -1.79 -3.93
C ILE A 485 -40.36 -2.38 -3.39
N LEU A 486 -40.26 -3.71 -3.40
CA LEU A 486 -39.07 -4.43 -2.94
C LEU A 486 -38.54 -5.35 -4.04
N PHE A 487 -37.22 -5.34 -4.25
CA PHE A 487 -36.55 -6.15 -5.27
C PHE A 487 -35.56 -7.13 -4.61
N THR A 488 -35.46 -8.35 -5.13
CA THR A 488 -34.29 -9.22 -4.90
C THR A 488 -33.51 -9.38 -6.19
N THR A 489 -32.18 -9.27 -6.12
CA THR A 489 -31.29 -9.42 -7.28
C THR A 489 -29.94 -9.99 -6.86
N ARG A 490 -29.22 -10.63 -7.78
CA ARG A 490 -27.82 -11.04 -7.59
C ARG A 490 -26.85 -9.91 -7.92
N SER A 491 -27.27 -8.90 -8.69
CA SER A 491 -26.41 -7.83 -9.19
C SER A 491 -26.59 -6.52 -8.43
N HIS A 492 -25.52 -6.03 -7.80
CA HIS A 492 -25.48 -4.69 -7.21
C HIS A 492 -25.82 -3.58 -8.22
N LYS A 493 -25.41 -3.75 -9.49
CA LYS A 493 -25.66 -2.75 -10.53
C LYS A 493 -27.15 -2.61 -10.83
N ILE A 494 -27.86 -3.74 -10.89
CA ILE A 494 -29.32 -3.76 -11.09
C ILE A 494 -30.04 -3.25 -9.83
N ALA A 495 -29.54 -3.61 -8.64
CA ALA A 495 -30.09 -3.09 -7.39
C ALA A 495 -30.06 -1.55 -7.36
N ARG A 496 -28.94 -0.93 -7.76
CA ARG A 496 -28.82 0.54 -7.90
C ARG A 496 -29.70 1.11 -8.99
N LEU A 497 -29.89 0.39 -10.11
CA LEU A 497 -30.81 0.83 -11.17
C LEU A 497 -32.26 0.90 -10.66
N LEU A 498 -32.68 -0.06 -9.83
CA LEU A 498 -34.07 -0.21 -9.39
C LEU A 498 -34.42 0.63 -8.15
N ALA A 499 -33.49 0.74 -7.19
CA ALA A 499 -33.72 1.37 -5.89
C ALA A 499 -32.80 2.57 -5.58
N ALA A 500 -31.97 3.01 -6.53
CA ALA A 500 -31.02 4.11 -6.38
C ALA A 500 -30.10 3.98 -5.15
N GLU A 501 -30.45 4.63 -4.03
CA GLU A 501 -29.68 4.64 -2.78
C GLU A 501 -30.18 3.62 -1.74
N ASP A 502 -31.42 3.14 -1.85
CA ASP A 502 -32.05 2.21 -0.90
C ASP A 502 -31.70 0.74 -1.21
N VAL A 503 -30.40 0.48 -1.29
CA VAL A 503 -29.83 -0.82 -1.62
C VAL A 503 -29.23 -1.48 -0.38
N ILE A 504 -29.58 -2.73 -0.13
CA ILE A 504 -29.14 -3.51 1.04
C ILE A 504 -28.40 -4.76 0.55
N GLN A 505 -27.12 -4.87 0.92
CA GLN A 505 -26.33 -6.07 0.66
C GLN A 505 -26.64 -7.17 1.68
N ILE A 506 -26.82 -8.39 1.19
CA ILE A 506 -26.98 -9.61 1.97
C ILE A 506 -25.71 -10.45 1.81
N THR A 507 -25.04 -10.67 2.92
CA THR A 507 -23.82 -11.50 3.04
C THR A 507 -24.16 -12.87 3.61
N GLU A 508 -23.18 -13.77 3.64
CA GLU A 508 -23.34 -15.09 4.26
C GLU A 508 -23.70 -14.97 5.74
N MET A 509 -24.29 -16.05 6.28
CA MET A 509 -24.76 -16.07 7.66
C MET A 509 -23.57 -16.06 8.63
N ASP A 510 -23.77 -15.47 9.81
CA ASP A 510 -22.86 -15.73 10.92
C ASP A 510 -22.94 -17.19 11.38
N GLU A 511 -21.90 -17.62 12.12
CA GLU A 511 -21.77 -18.99 12.62
C GLU A 511 -23.01 -19.44 13.42
N GLN A 512 -23.58 -18.57 14.25
CA GLN A 512 -24.70 -18.95 15.12
C GLN A 512 -25.96 -19.23 14.30
N ASN A 513 -26.27 -18.34 13.36
CA ASN A 513 -27.42 -18.48 12.48
C ASN A 513 -27.25 -19.66 11.51
N ALA A 514 -26.04 -19.91 11.01
CA ALA A 514 -25.74 -21.07 10.17
C ALA A 514 -25.90 -22.41 10.91
N ILE A 515 -25.41 -22.50 12.15
CA ILE A 515 -25.63 -23.67 13.02
C ILE A 515 -27.12 -23.89 13.24
N GLN A 516 -27.89 -22.82 13.45
CA GLN A 516 -29.33 -22.94 13.67
C GLN A 516 -30.07 -23.40 12.42
N VAL A 517 -29.70 -22.92 11.22
CA VAL A 517 -30.25 -23.42 9.94
C VAL A 517 -29.93 -24.90 9.75
N LEU A 518 -28.69 -25.31 10.01
CA LEU A 518 -28.29 -26.72 9.94
C LEU A 518 -29.08 -27.59 10.92
N ARG A 519 -29.23 -27.14 12.17
CA ARG A 519 -30.04 -27.82 13.20
C ARG A 519 -31.51 -27.94 12.82
N ASN A 520 -32.08 -26.92 12.17
CA ASN A 520 -33.47 -26.95 11.70
C ASN A 520 -33.64 -27.88 10.48
N SER A 521 -32.57 -28.15 9.74
CA SER A 521 -32.60 -28.92 8.49
C SER A 521 -32.24 -30.40 8.68
N LEU A 522 -31.47 -30.75 9.72
CA LEU A 522 -31.11 -32.13 10.04
C LEU A 522 -32.22 -32.86 10.81
N THR A 523 -32.46 -34.11 10.42
CA THR A 523 -33.35 -35.02 11.16
C THR A 523 -32.68 -35.54 12.44
N ARG A 524 -31.40 -35.92 12.35
CA ARG A 524 -30.58 -36.42 13.47
C ARG A 524 -29.76 -35.28 14.10
N LYS A 525 -30.28 -34.69 15.17
CA LYS A 525 -29.66 -33.55 15.87
C LYS A 525 -28.37 -33.93 16.63
N GLU A 526 -28.20 -35.22 16.91
CA GLU A 526 -27.04 -35.84 17.56
C GLU A 526 -25.74 -35.60 16.77
N LEU A 527 -25.83 -35.44 15.45
CA LEU A 527 -24.69 -35.18 14.57
C LEU A 527 -24.02 -33.82 14.84
N LEU A 528 -24.64 -32.94 15.64
CA LEU A 528 -24.15 -31.60 15.96
C LEU A 528 -23.51 -31.51 17.35
N GLU A 529 -23.26 -32.64 18.03
CA GLU A 529 -22.62 -32.65 19.35
C GLU A 529 -21.16 -32.19 19.30
N ASP A 530 -20.45 -32.52 18.21
CA ASP A 530 -19.11 -32.03 17.97
C ASP A 530 -19.15 -30.64 17.32
N VAL A 531 -18.89 -29.63 18.14
CA VAL A 531 -18.91 -28.22 17.73
C VAL A 531 -17.81 -27.91 16.72
N ASP A 532 -16.64 -28.53 16.83
CA ASP A 532 -15.49 -28.24 15.97
C ASP A 532 -15.66 -28.86 14.59
N VAL A 533 -16.16 -30.10 14.52
CA VAL A 533 -16.54 -30.75 13.24
C VAL A 533 -17.67 -29.97 12.57
N THR A 534 -18.67 -29.54 13.33
CA THR A 534 -19.78 -28.72 12.81
C THR A 534 -19.28 -27.39 12.24
N ARG A 535 -18.38 -26.70 12.95
CA ARG A 535 -17.78 -25.45 12.47
C ARG A 535 -16.96 -25.66 11.19
N GLN A 536 -16.11 -26.69 11.15
CA GLN A 536 -15.32 -27.02 9.95
C GLN A 536 -16.22 -27.33 8.74
N PHE A 537 -17.30 -28.08 8.97
CA PHE A 537 -18.28 -28.38 7.94
C PHE A 537 -18.97 -27.12 7.39
N LEU A 538 -19.42 -26.22 8.27
CA LEU A 538 -20.06 -24.96 7.87
C LEU A 538 -19.09 -24.01 7.16
N ASP A 539 -17.83 -23.97 7.58
CA ASP A 539 -16.75 -23.21 6.94
C ASP A 539 -16.51 -23.67 5.50
N ARG A 540 -16.49 -24.99 5.26
CA ARG A 540 -16.38 -25.55 3.90
C ARG A 540 -17.56 -25.20 3.00
N LEU A 541 -18.75 -25.06 3.58
CA LEU A 541 -19.96 -24.61 2.91
C LEU A 541 -20.11 -23.09 2.91
N THR A 542 -19.09 -22.36 3.36
CA THR A 542 -19.01 -20.90 3.37
C THR A 542 -20.17 -20.23 4.10
N TYR A 543 -20.78 -20.92 5.07
CA TYR A 543 -21.97 -20.45 5.81
C TYR A 543 -23.16 -20.05 4.89
N LEU A 544 -23.22 -20.62 3.69
CA LEU A 544 -24.25 -20.29 2.70
C LEU A 544 -25.52 -21.11 2.99
N PRO A 545 -26.69 -20.49 3.25
CA PRO A 545 -27.91 -21.21 3.62
C PRO A 545 -28.29 -22.31 2.62
N LEU A 546 -28.22 -22.01 1.31
CA LEU A 546 -28.56 -22.96 0.27
C LEU A 546 -27.64 -24.20 0.29
N ALA A 547 -26.34 -24.01 0.49
CA ALA A 547 -25.37 -25.10 0.58
C ALA A 547 -25.56 -25.93 1.85
N ILE A 548 -25.89 -25.28 2.97
CA ILE A 548 -26.20 -25.95 4.25
C ILE A 548 -27.43 -26.83 4.12
N VAL A 549 -28.52 -26.31 3.53
CA VAL A 549 -29.76 -27.08 3.36
C VAL A 549 -29.55 -28.23 2.36
N GLN A 550 -28.80 -28.02 1.27
CA GLN A 550 -28.42 -29.09 0.34
C GLN A 550 -27.66 -30.21 1.05
N ALA A 551 -26.60 -29.85 1.77
CA ALA A 551 -25.78 -30.82 2.48
C ALA A 551 -26.60 -31.56 3.55
N ALA A 552 -27.48 -30.88 4.28
CA ALA A 552 -28.40 -31.50 5.22
C ALA A 552 -29.37 -32.48 4.54
N SER A 553 -29.90 -32.14 3.36
CA SER A 553 -30.76 -33.05 2.57
C SER A 553 -29.99 -34.32 2.20
N PHE A 554 -28.80 -34.16 1.64
CA PHE A 554 -27.93 -35.29 1.29
C PHE A 554 -27.61 -36.18 2.51
N ILE A 555 -27.31 -35.56 3.66
CA ILE A 555 -27.03 -36.29 4.91
C ILE A 555 -28.26 -37.05 5.42
N ASN A 556 -29.45 -36.46 5.29
CA ASN A 556 -30.71 -37.08 5.68
C ASN A 556 -31.07 -38.25 4.74
N GLU A 557 -30.96 -38.06 3.43
CA GLU A 557 -31.32 -39.05 2.40
C GLU A 557 -30.37 -40.26 2.41
N ASN A 558 -29.07 -40.02 2.56
CA ASN A 558 -28.05 -41.06 2.51
C ASN A 558 -27.66 -41.61 3.89
N MET A 559 -28.27 -41.11 4.98
CA MET A 559 -28.01 -41.53 6.35
C MET A 559 -26.52 -41.47 6.78
N THR A 560 -25.74 -40.57 6.17
CA THR A 560 -24.28 -40.44 6.38
C THR A 560 -23.91 -39.54 7.58
N SER A 561 -22.62 -39.41 7.92
CA SER A 561 -22.12 -38.46 8.95
C SER A 561 -21.64 -37.15 8.33
N ILE A 562 -21.47 -36.12 9.18
CA ILE A 562 -20.87 -34.85 8.76
C ILE A 562 -19.43 -35.06 8.28
N GLU A 563 -18.60 -35.86 8.97
CA GLU A 563 -17.22 -36.08 8.52
C GLU A 563 -17.13 -36.87 7.21
N ALA A 564 -18.08 -37.78 6.97
CA ALA A 564 -18.16 -38.48 5.70
C ALA A 564 -18.48 -37.51 4.54
N TYR A 565 -19.40 -36.55 4.76
CA TYR A 565 -19.67 -35.50 3.79
C TYR A 565 -18.45 -34.60 3.55
N VAL A 566 -17.78 -34.13 4.61
CA VAL A 566 -16.58 -33.30 4.50
C VAL A 566 -15.47 -34.03 3.73
N ARG A 567 -15.27 -35.32 3.97
CA ARG A 567 -14.31 -36.13 3.18
C ARG A 567 -14.66 -36.17 1.70
N LEU A 568 -15.94 -36.33 1.34
CA LEU A 568 -16.34 -36.28 -0.08
C LEU A 568 -16.05 -34.91 -0.71
N LEU A 569 -16.21 -33.84 0.06
CA LEU A 569 -15.94 -32.48 -0.37
C LEU A 569 -14.43 -32.16 -0.47
N ASP A 570 -13.58 -32.78 0.36
CA ASP A 570 -12.14 -32.51 0.42
C ASP A 570 -11.27 -33.55 -0.36
N CYS A 571 -11.80 -34.72 -0.72
CA CYS A 571 -11.04 -35.82 -1.37
C CYS A 571 -10.60 -35.51 -2.81
N GLN A 572 -11.57 -35.41 -3.74
CA GLN A 572 -11.31 -35.10 -5.14
C GLN A 572 -12.23 -33.99 -5.57
N GLU A 573 -11.67 -33.02 -6.29
CA GLU A 573 -12.42 -31.87 -6.80
C GLU A 573 -13.68 -32.30 -7.58
N GLN A 574 -13.60 -33.41 -8.35
CA GLN A 574 -14.74 -33.97 -9.06
C GLN A 574 -15.88 -34.43 -8.13
N SER A 575 -15.54 -35.11 -7.03
CA SER A 575 -16.52 -35.57 -6.05
C SER A 575 -17.22 -34.40 -5.34
N ALA A 576 -16.47 -33.34 -5.03
CA ALA A 576 -17.03 -32.11 -4.45
C ALA A 576 -18.03 -31.44 -5.40
N ILE A 577 -17.73 -31.44 -6.70
CA ILE A 577 -18.58 -30.87 -7.74
C ILE A 577 -19.86 -31.68 -7.91
N ASP A 578 -19.75 -33.00 -8.05
CA ASP A 578 -20.91 -33.88 -8.26
C ASP A 578 -21.88 -33.75 -7.08
N LEU A 579 -21.33 -33.68 -5.87
CA LEU A 579 -22.08 -33.47 -4.62
C LEU A 579 -22.80 -32.10 -4.57
N LEU A 580 -22.14 -31.02 -5.01
CA LEU A 580 -22.73 -29.67 -5.09
C LEU A 580 -23.69 -29.51 -6.27
N SER A 581 -23.68 -30.46 -7.21
CA SER A 581 -24.53 -30.49 -8.40
C SER A 581 -25.73 -31.43 -8.27
N GLU A 582 -25.90 -32.08 -7.12
CA GLU A 582 -27.05 -32.93 -6.82
C GLU A 582 -28.29 -32.10 -6.49
N ASP A 583 -29.44 -32.47 -7.04
CA ASP A 583 -30.71 -31.77 -6.82
C ASP A 583 -31.38 -32.25 -5.53
N PHE A 584 -32.22 -31.42 -4.93
CA PHE A 584 -32.91 -31.74 -3.68
C PHE A 584 -34.25 -31.02 -3.55
N GLU A 585 -35.19 -31.63 -2.84
CA GLU A 585 -36.53 -31.07 -2.62
C GLU A 585 -36.48 -29.88 -1.65
N ASP A 586 -37.06 -28.75 -2.05
CA ASP A 586 -37.17 -27.54 -1.23
C ASP A 586 -38.50 -26.82 -1.53
N GLU A 587 -39.38 -26.74 -0.53
CA GLU A 587 -40.73 -26.16 -0.62
C GLU A 587 -40.71 -24.65 -0.87
N GLY A 588 -39.59 -23.97 -0.62
CA GLY A 588 -39.41 -22.53 -0.84
C GLY A 588 -38.99 -22.14 -2.26
N ARG A 589 -39.16 -23.03 -3.26
CA ARG A 589 -38.67 -22.84 -4.64
C ARG A 589 -39.78 -22.85 -5.70
N TYR A 590 -39.48 -22.23 -6.85
CA TYR A 590 -40.29 -22.40 -8.05
C TYR A 590 -40.20 -23.85 -8.54
N LYS A 591 -41.34 -24.56 -8.59
CA LYS A 591 -41.43 -25.99 -8.93
C LYS A 591 -40.87 -26.35 -10.32
N SER A 592 -40.68 -25.38 -11.20
CA SER A 592 -40.13 -25.54 -12.55
C SER A 592 -38.59 -25.48 -12.61
N ILE A 593 -37.90 -25.18 -11.51
CA ILE A 593 -36.45 -24.93 -11.48
C ILE A 593 -35.73 -26.01 -10.65
N ARG A 594 -34.93 -26.84 -11.32
CA ARG A 594 -33.95 -27.74 -10.70
C ARG A 594 -32.60 -27.03 -10.64
N ASN A 595 -32.23 -26.52 -9.47
CA ASN A 595 -31.01 -25.72 -9.33
C ASN A 595 -30.16 -26.17 -8.13
N PRO A 596 -29.29 -27.18 -8.30
CA PRO A 596 -28.17 -27.43 -7.40
C PRO A 596 -27.35 -26.16 -7.16
N VAL A 597 -26.70 -26.04 -6.00
CA VAL A 597 -25.93 -24.84 -5.62
C VAL A 597 -24.98 -24.37 -6.74
N ALA A 598 -24.27 -25.30 -7.40
CA ALA A 598 -23.35 -24.99 -8.50
C ALA A 598 -24.06 -24.34 -9.72
N THR A 599 -25.26 -24.79 -10.06
CA THR A 599 -26.01 -24.26 -11.22
C THR A 599 -26.40 -22.80 -11.02
N THR A 600 -26.68 -22.37 -9.79
CA THR A 600 -27.04 -20.98 -9.49
C THR A 600 -25.93 -19.99 -9.87
N TRP A 601 -24.66 -20.38 -9.67
CA TRP A 601 -23.52 -19.56 -10.08
C TRP A 601 -23.21 -19.73 -11.56
N LEU A 602 -23.36 -20.93 -12.11
CA LEU A 602 -23.16 -21.14 -13.55
C LEU A 602 -24.15 -20.32 -14.37
N THR A 603 -25.42 -20.17 -13.97
CA THR A 603 -26.38 -19.30 -14.66
C THR A 603 -25.90 -17.85 -14.70
N SER A 604 -25.47 -17.30 -13.55
CA SER A 604 -24.91 -15.94 -13.50
C SER A 604 -23.61 -15.83 -14.31
N PHE A 605 -22.76 -16.86 -14.31
CA PHE A 605 -21.56 -16.89 -15.15
C PHE A 605 -21.89 -16.88 -16.64
N HIS A 606 -22.89 -17.63 -17.11
CA HIS A 606 -23.30 -17.61 -18.53
C HIS A 606 -23.73 -16.21 -18.96
N GLN A 607 -24.46 -15.48 -18.10
CA GLN A 607 -24.82 -14.08 -18.35
C GLN A 607 -23.57 -13.19 -18.46
N ILE A 608 -22.62 -13.34 -17.53
CA ILE A 608 -21.34 -12.61 -17.55
C ILE A 608 -20.53 -12.96 -18.81
N HIS A 609 -20.48 -14.24 -19.19
CA HIS A 609 -19.73 -14.71 -20.35
C HIS A 609 -20.26 -14.11 -21.65
N GLN A 610 -21.59 -13.99 -21.79
CA GLN A 610 -22.23 -13.37 -22.97
C GLN A 610 -22.07 -11.84 -23.00
N LYS A 611 -22.30 -11.15 -21.88
CA LYS A 611 -22.37 -9.68 -21.83
C LYS A 611 -21.02 -9.00 -21.50
N HIS A 612 -20.10 -9.70 -20.82
CA HIS A 612 -18.85 -9.16 -20.29
C HIS A 612 -17.65 -10.13 -20.47
N PRO A 613 -17.12 -10.27 -21.70
CA PRO A 613 -16.07 -11.25 -22.01
C PRO A 613 -14.83 -11.18 -21.10
N LEU A 614 -14.32 -9.97 -20.81
CA LEU A 614 -13.14 -9.77 -19.96
C LEU A 614 -13.37 -10.22 -18.50
N ALA A 615 -14.56 -9.93 -17.94
CA ALA A 615 -14.91 -10.39 -16.60
C ALA A 615 -14.97 -11.92 -16.54
N SER A 616 -15.47 -12.57 -17.60
CA SER A 616 -15.46 -14.03 -17.69
C SER A 616 -14.04 -14.60 -17.76
N GLN A 617 -13.15 -13.96 -18.54
CA GLN A 617 -11.74 -14.38 -18.62
C GLN A 617 -11.05 -14.28 -17.26
N TYR A 618 -11.31 -13.22 -16.48
CA TYR A 618 -10.77 -13.09 -15.13
C TYR A 618 -11.26 -14.20 -14.21
N LEU A 619 -12.54 -14.57 -14.23
CA LEU A 619 -13.03 -15.72 -13.46
C LEU A 619 -12.33 -17.01 -13.86
N MET A 620 -12.14 -17.25 -15.16
CA MET A 620 -11.46 -18.43 -15.66
C MET A 620 -9.98 -18.48 -15.21
N GLN A 621 -9.29 -17.34 -15.23
CA GLN A 621 -7.92 -17.19 -14.74
C GLN A 621 -7.82 -17.46 -13.23
N MET A 622 -8.68 -16.82 -12.44
CA MET A 622 -8.74 -17.01 -10.98
C MET A 622 -9.11 -18.45 -10.60
N GLY A 623 -9.90 -19.14 -11.43
CA GLY A 623 -10.15 -20.58 -11.30
C GLY A 623 -8.89 -21.45 -11.40
N CYS A 624 -7.80 -20.95 -11.98
CA CYS A 624 -6.53 -21.68 -12.06
C CYS A 624 -5.51 -21.21 -11.01
N MET A 625 -5.91 -20.42 -10.01
CA MET A 625 -5.05 -19.88 -8.96
C MET A 625 -5.59 -20.28 -7.58
N ALA A 626 -4.82 -20.04 -6.51
CA ALA A 626 -5.40 -20.11 -5.16
C ALA A 626 -6.56 -19.10 -5.03
N SER A 627 -7.63 -19.47 -4.32
CA SER A 627 -8.89 -18.70 -4.32
C SER A 627 -8.86 -17.40 -3.51
N GLU A 628 -7.88 -17.23 -2.63
CA GLU A 628 -7.76 -16.07 -1.74
C GLU A 628 -6.53 -15.23 -2.08
N ASP A 629 -6.56 -13.95 -1.72
CA ASP A 629 -5.44 -12.99 -1.88
C ASP A 629 -4.84 -12.83 -3.28
N ILE A 630 -5.59 -13.13 -4.35
CA ILE A 630 -5.14 -13.08 -5.75
C ILE A 630 -4.70 -11.67 -6.14
N PRO A 631 -3.40 -11.44 -6.40
CA PRO A 631 -2.92 -10.14 -6.87
C PRO A 631 -3.53 -9.78 -8.22
N THR A 632 -4.03 -8.55 -8.36
CA THR A 632 -4.61 -8.04 -9.62
C THR A 632 -3.61 -8.00 -10.77
N CYS A 633 -2.29 -8.03 -10.50
CA CYS A 633 -1.26 -8.16 -11.52
C CYS A 633 -1.23 -9.56 -12.19
N PHE A 634 -1.82 -10.58 -11.56
CA PHE A 634 -1.95 -11.92 -12.16
C PHE A 634 -3.17 -12.05 -13.09
N LEU A 635 -4.02 -11.02 -13.15
CA LEU A 635 -5.06 -10.96 -14.16
C LEU A 635 -4.50 -10.51 -15.51
N GLY A 636 -5.12 -10.97 -16.60
CA GLY A 636 -4.69 -10.66 -17.97
C GLY A 636 -4.59 -9.17 -18.28
N LYS A 637 -3.67 -8.84 -19.18
CA LYS A 637 -3.40 -7.46 -19.63
C LYS A 637 -4.66 -6.81 -20.21
N SER A 638 -5.01 -5.66 -19.66
CA SER A 638 -6.10 -4.77 -20.09
C SER A 638 -5.76 -3.35 -19.66
N ASN A 639 -6.45 -2.35 -20.22
CA ASN A 639 -6.32 -0.99 -19.70
C ASN A 639 -7.00 -0.90 -18.31
N ALA A 640 -6.56 0.05 -17.49
CA ALA A 640 -7.05 0.19 -16.12
C ALA A 640 -8.58 0.31 -16.05
N LEU A 641 -9.20 1.04 -16.98
CA LEU A 641 -10.65 1.24 -17.01
C LEU A 641 -11.42 -0.07 -17.30
N GLU A 642 -10.96 -0.86 -18.25
CA GLU A 642 -11.56 -2.16 -18.58
C GLU A 642 -11.40 -3.16 -17.45
N ARG A 643 -10.23 -3.16 -16.78
CA ARG A 643 -9.99 -3.98 -15.59
C ARG A 643 -10.97 -3.63 -14.48
N GLU A 644 -11.08 -2.35 -14.13
CA GLU A 644 -12.00 -1.89 -13.08
C GLU A 644 -13.45 -2.19 -13.41
N LYS A 645 -13.85 -2.03 -14.68
CA LYS A 645 -15.19 -2.41 -15.13
C LYS A 645 -15.43 -3.91 -15.00
N ALA A 646 -14.47 -4.74 -15.40
CA ALA A 646 -14.57 -6.19 -15.32
C ALA A 646 -14.62 -6.66 -13.85
N ILE A 647 -13.71 -6.18 -13.00
CA ILE A 647 -13.71 -6.48 -11.56
C ILE A 647 -15.03 -5.99 -10.94
N GLY A 648 -15.47 -4.78 -11.26
CA GLY A 648 -16.74 -4.22 -10.79
C GLY A 648 -17.95 -5.07 -11.17
N VAL A 649 -17.96 -5.68 -12.36
CA VAL A 649 -18.98 -6.68 -12.73
C VAL A 649 -18.90 -7.89 -11.79
N LEU A 650 -17.72 -8.48 -11.58
CA LEU A 650 -17.56 -9.66 -10.72
C LEU A 650 -17.95 -9.40 -9.26
N VAL A 651 -17.57 -8.22 -8.74
CA VAL A 651 -17.95 -7.75 -7.40
C VAL A 651 -19.47 -7.50 -7.34
N SER A 652 -20.07 -6.97 -8.40
CA SER A 652 -21.52 -6.73 -8.42
C SER A 652 -22.34 -8.01 -8.29
N TYR A 653 -21.82 -9.13 -8.79
CA TYR A 653 -22.42 -10.47 -8.63
C TYR A 653 -21.97 -11.19 -7.34
N SER A 654 -21.15 -10.55 -6.52
CA SER A 654 -20.55 -11.11 -5.30
C SER A 654 -19.69 -12.37 -5.53
N PHE A 655 -19.22 -12.61 -6.76
CA PHE A 655 -18.35 -13.76 -7.08
C PHE A 655 -16.93 -13.57 -6.54
N VAL A 656 -16.52 -12.31 -6.48
CA VAL A 656 -15.19 -11.88 -6.07
C VAL A 656 -15.34 -10.75 -5.07
N ARG A 657 -14.47 -10.74 -4.07
CA ARG A 657 -14.32 -9.66 -3.10
C ARG A 657 -13.02 -8.93 -3.34
N VAL A 658 -13.07 -7.60 -3.29
CA VAL A 658 -11.88 -6.75 -3.26
C VAL A 658 -11.47 -6.62 -1.80
N GLN A 659 -10.21 -6.91 -1.49
CA GLN A 659 -9.69 -6.75 -0.13
C GLN A 659 -9.22 -5.32 0.14
N GLN A 660 -8.92 -5.01 1.40
CA GLN A 660 -8.63 -3.66 1.92
C GLN A 660 -7.55 -2.88 1.16
N SER A 661 -6.69 -3.55 0.39
CA SER A 661 -5.61 -2.93 -0.39
C SER A 661 -6.00 -2.57 -1.82
N GLU A 662 -7.23 -2.87 -2.28
CA GLU A 662 -7.72 -2.77 -3.68
C GLU A 662 -6.85 -3.50 -4.74
N THR A 663 -5.78 -4.17 -4.30
CA THR A 663 -4.79 -4.81 -5.18
C THR A 663 -4.89 -6.32 -5.16
N THR A 664 -5.64 -6.89 -4.21
CA THR A 664 -5.90 -8.33 -4.10
C THR A 664 -7.40 -8.63 -4.18
N LEU A 665 -7.71 -9.77 -4.78
CA LEU A 665 -9.05 -10.28 -5.00
C LEU A 665 -9.20 -11.64 -4.34
N SER A 666 -10.36 -11.94 -3.80
CA SER A 666 -10.69 -13.27 -3.31
C SER A 666 -11.92 -13.78 -4.03
N MET A 667 -11.77 -14.91 -4.71
CA MET A 667 -12.87 -15.64 -5.31
C MET A 667 -13.54 -16.48 -4.24
N HIS A 668 -14.87 -16.44 -4.19
CA HIS A 668 -15.62 -17.27 -3.25
C HIS A 668 -15.30 -18.77 -3.49
N ARG A 669 -14.95 -19.53 -2.44
CA ARG A 669 -14.45 -20.92 -2.54
C ARG A 669 -15.34 -21.82 -3.41
N LEU A 670 -16.65 -21.77 -3.20
CA LEU A 670 -17.58 -22.62 -3.96
C LEU A 670 -17.75 -22.14 -5.41
N VAL A 671 -17.58 -20.83 -5.67
CA VAL A 671 -17.54 -20.28 -7.04
C VAL A 671 -16.26 -20.73 -7.75
N HIS A 672 -15.13 -20.79 -7.04
CA HIS A 672 -13.87 -21.32 -7.54
C HIS A 672 -13.99 -22.78 -7.99
N LEU A 673 -14.59 -23.64 -7.17
CA LEU A 673 -14.88 -25.04 -7.54
C LEU A 673 -15.81 -25.14 -8.76
N ALA A 674 -16.90 -24.38 -8.78
CA ALA A 674 -17.84 -24.38 -9.90
C ALA A 674 -17.19 -23.90 -11.22
N MET A 675 -16.31 -22.89 -11.14
CA MET A 675 -15.58 -22.36 -12.31
C MET A 675 -14.63 -23.39 -12.91
N ARG A 676 -13.88 -24.08 -12.06
CA ARG A 676 -12.95 -25.13 -12.48
C ARG A 676 -13.67 -26.32 -13.09
N ASN A 677 -14.82 -26.70 -12.54
CA ASN A 677 -15.68 -27.71 -13.15
C ASN A 677 -16.06 -27.33 -14.58
N TRP A 678 -16.56 -26.11 -14.75
CA TRP A 678 -17.00 -25.62 -16.05
C TRP A 678 -15.85 -25.64 -17.06
N LEU A 679 -14.65 -25.18 -16.67
CA LEU A 679 -13.45 -25.25 -17.50
C LEU A 679 -13.07 -26.69 -17.90
N ARG A 680 -13.23 -27.66 -16.99
CA ARG A 680 -12.95 -29.09 -17.27
C ARG A 680 -13.96 -29.66 -18.26
N SER A 681 -15.25 -29.37 -18.07
CA SER A 681 -16.33 -29.85 -18.93
C SER A 681 -16.20 -29.35 -20.38
N GLY A 682 -15.64 -28.15 -20.57
CA GLY A 682 -15.35 -27.58 -21.89
C GLY A 682 -13.98 -27.97 -22.47
N ILE A 683 -13.17 -28.81 -21.80
CA ILE A 683 -11.80 -29.17 -22.21
C ILE A 683 -10.85 -27.95 -22.24
N TYR A 684 -11.20 -26.85 -21.58
CA TYR A 684 -10.41 -25.61 -21.56
C TYR A 684 -9.44 -25.54 -20.38
N LEU A 685 -9.62 -26.36 -19.34
CA LEU A 685 -8.87 -26.25 -18.09
C LEU A 685 -7.34 -26.31 -18.29
N GLN A 686 -6.85 -27.22 -19.14
CA GLN A 686 -5.40 -27.36 -19.37
C GLN A 686 -4.82 -26.14 -20.09
N ALA A 687 -5.52 -25.62 -21.12
CA ALA A 687 -5.09 -24.42 -21.82
C ALA A 687 -5.01 -23.21 -20.87
N TRP A 688 -5.96 -23.07 -19.95
CA TRP A 688 -5.94 -21.98 -18.97
C TRP A 688 -4.88 -22.15 -17.88
N LYS A 689 -4.61 -23.38 -17.42
CA LYS A 689 -3.48 -23.65 -16.52
C LYS A 689 -2.16 -23.24 -17.15
N GLN A 690 -1.91 -23.63 -18.39
CA GLN A 690 -0.67 -23.27 -19.09
C GLN A 690 -0.56 -21.76 -19.29
N TRP A 691 -1.67 -21.09 -19.63
CA TRP A 691 -1.72 -19.64 -19.74
C TRP A 691 -1.41 -18.96 -18.39
N VAL A 692 -2.01 -19.43 -17.29
CA VAL A 692 -1.79 -18.90 -15.94
C VAL A 692 -0.37 -19.16 -15.45
N LEU A 693 0.19 -20.36 -15.69
CA LEU A 693 1.58 -20.70 -15.37
C LEU A 693 2.53 -19.72 -16.05
N LYS A 694 2.35 -19.49 -17.35
CA LYS A 694 3.12 -18.52 -18.11
C LYS A 694 2.95 -17.11 -17.55
N HIS A 695 1.71 -16.68 -17.29
CA HIS A 695 1.43 -15.32 -16.83
C HIS A 695 1.97 -15.05 -15.42
N ILE A 696 1.84 -16.00 -14.49
CA ILE A 696 2.45 -15.92 -13.15
C ILE A 696 3.98 -15.91 -13.28
N SER A 697 4.55 -16.78 -14.11
CA SER A 697 5.99 -16.77 -14.38
C SER A 697 6.45 -15.41 -14.93
N GLU A 698 5.74 -14.75 -15.84
CA GLU A 698 6.20 -13.46 -16.37
C GLU A 698 6.04 -12.29 -15.38
N ASN A 699 5.18 -12.44 -14.36
CA ASN A 699 4.82 -11.35 -13.43
C ASN A 699 5.18 -11.65 -11.96
N PHE A 700 5.88 -12.75 -11.68
CA PHE A 700 6.28 -13.11 -10.32
C PHE A 700 7.31 -12.08 -9.80
N PRO A 701 7.11 -11.47 -8.62
CA PRO A 701 8.05 -10.49 -8.10
C PRO A 701 9.43 -11.09 -7.83
N GLU A 702 10.49 -10.34 -8.13
CA GLU A 702 11.86 -10.82 -7.91
C GLU A 702 12.13 -11.15 -6.43
N PRO A 703 12.84 -12.26 -6.13
CA PRO A 703 13.22 -12.62 -4.77
C PRO A 703 14.15 -11.59 -4.13
N ASP A 704 13.60 -10.76 -3.25
CA ASP A 704 14.36 -9.77 -2.46
C ASP A 704 14.19 -10.02 -0.96
N ARG A 705 15.31 -9.97 -0.22
CA ARG A 705 15.37 -10.14 1.23
C ARG A 705 14.71 -8.98 1.98
N LEU A 706 14.76 -7.76 1.44
CA LEU A 706 14.24 -6.54 2.06
C LEU A 706 12.74 -6.34 1.75
N HIS A 707 12.31 -6.64 0.53
CA HIS A 707 10.92 -6.47 0.09
C HIS A 707 10.19 -7.81 -0.02
N ARG A 708 9.95 -8.46 1.13
CA ARG A 708 9.33 -9.81 1.15
C ARG A 708 7.83 -9.84 0.83
N GLY A 709 7.13 -8.73 1.04
CA GLY A 709 5.67 -8.65 0.91
C GLY A 709 5.13 -9.12 -0.45
N PRO A 710 5.59 -8.52 -1.57
CA PRO A 710 5.06 -8.85 -2.89
C PRO A 710 5.22 -10.31 -3.30
N TRP A 711 6.41 -10.89 -3.17
CA TRP A 711 6.61 -12.29 -3.56
C TRP A 711 5.95 -13.25 -2.57
N ARG A 712 5.85 -12.94 -1.27
CA ARG A 712 5.08 -13.76 -0.32
C ARG A 712 3.59 -13.78 -0.65
N ALA A 713 3.02 -12.66 -1.09
CA ALA A 713 1.63 -12.63 -1.57
C ALA A 713 1.43 -13.47 -2.85
N ALA A 714 2.46 -13.53 -3.71
CA ALA A 714 2.44 -14.36 -4.92
C ALA A 714 2.64 -15.87 -4.67
N MET A 715 3.30 -16.26 -3.56
CA MET A 715 3.70 -17.64 -3.27
C MET A 715 2.55 -18.66 -3.31
N PRO A 716 1.38 -18.43 -2.69
CA PRO A 716 0.28 -19.40 -2.72
C PRO A 716 -0.19 -19.72 -4.13
N HIS A 717 -0.25 -18.71 -5.01
CA HIS A 717 -0.66 -18.90 -6.41
C HIS A 717 0.40 -19.62 -7.24
N ALA A 718 1.68 -19.29 -7.03
CA ALA A 718 2.78 -19.96 -7.71
C ALA A 718 2.90 -21.43 -7.31
N LEU A 719 2.79 -21.74 -6.02
CA LEU A 719 2.77 -23.13 -5.54
C LEU A 719 1.53 -23.88 -6.06
N TYR A 720 0.36 -23.24 -6.04
CA TYR A 720 -0.87 -23.84 -6.55
C TYR A 720 -0.77 -24.20 -8.05
N ILE A 721 -0.23 -23.31 -8.88
CA ILE A 721 -0.10 -23.62 -10.31
C ILE A 721 1.00 -24.66 -10.57
N LEU A 722 2.10 -24.65 -9.81
CA LEU A 722 3.16 -25.64 -9.92
C LEU A 722 2.69 -27.05 -9.52
N ASP A 723 1.88 -27.15 -8.47
CA ASP A 723 1.26 -28.40 -8.03
C ASP A 723 0.26 -28.91 -9.07
N THR A 724 -0.67 -28.06 -9.51
CA THR A 724 -1.72 -28.47 -10.45
C THR A 724 -1.23 -28.74 -11.89
N THR A 725 0.04 -28.42 -12.20
CA THR A 725 0.71 -28.70 -13.48
C THR A 725 1.87 -29.69 -13.34
N SER A 726 1.98 -30.41 -12.22
CA SER A 726 3.07 -31.38 -11.97
C SER A 726 3.10 -32.53 -12.98
N ASP A 727 1.93 -32.95 -13.46
CA ASP A 727 1.76 -34.10 -14.35
C ASP A 727 1.89 -33.74 -15.84
N GLU A 728 2.12 -32.47 -16.15
CA GLU A 728 2.24 -31.96 -17.53
C GLU A 728 3.68 -32.00 -18.04
N GLU A 729 3.86 -31.96 -19.37
CA GLU A 729 5.20 -31.83 -19.96
C GLU A 729 5.87 -30.53 -19.49
N PRO A 730 7.07 -30.61 -18.90
CA PRO A 730 7.69 -29.45 -18.31
C PRO A 730 8.21 -28.49 -19.40
N GLY A 731 7.96 -27.20 -19.21
CA GLY A 731 8.41 -26.12 -20.10
C GLY A 731 9.23 -25.05 -19.39
N SER A 732 9.80 -24.12 -20.16
CA SER A 732 10.69 -23.05 -19.66
C SER A 732 10.06 -22.18 -18.57
N HIS A 733 8.76 -21.85 -18.68
CA HIS A 733 8.03 -21.08 -17.66
C HIS A 733 7.92 -21.82 -16.32
N ARG A 734 7.79 -23.16 -16.34
CA ARG A 734 7.78 -23.97 -15.12
C ARG A 734 9.14 -23.90 -14.43
N VAL A 735 10.21 -24.10 -15.20
CA VAL A 735 11.60 -24.03 -14.70
C VAL A 735 11.88 -22.66 -14.09
N TRP A 736 11.51 -21.59 -14.79
CA TRP A 736 11.69 -20.23 -14.29
C TRP A 736 10.93 -20.00 -12.98
N LEU A 737 9.67 -20.43 -12.90
CA LEU A 737 8.87 -20.24 -11.69
C LEU A 737 9.39 -21.08 -10.51
N LEU A 738 9.80 -22.33 -10.75
CA LEU A 738 10.47 -23.17 -9.74
C LEU A 738 11.74 -22.50 -9.20
N ASN A 739 12.54 -21.88 -10.07
CA ASN A 739 13.74 -21.16 -9.67
C ASN A 739 13.42 -19.96 -8.75
N GLN A 740 12.40 -19.16 -9.09
CA GLN A 740 12.00 -18.02 -8.26
C GLN A 740 11.42 -18.47 -6.91
N VAL A 741 10.49 -19.43 -6.93
CA VAL A 741 9.85 -19.97 -5.72
C VAL A 741 10.90 -20.63 -4.82
N GLY A 742 11.80 -21.45 -5.37
CA GLY A 742 12.90 -22.07 -4.63
C GLY A 742 13.84 -21.04 -3.98
N SER A 743 14.13 -19.94 -4.68
CA SER A 743 14.92 -18.83 -4.15
C SER A 743 14.20 -18.08 -3.03
N CYS A 744 12.89 -17.83 -3.17
CA CYS A 744 12.06 -17.23 -2.13
C CYS A 744 12.00 -18.10 -0.86
N GLN A 745 11.84 -19.42 -1.02
CA GLN A 745 11.85 -20.37 0.10
C GLN A 745 13.19 -20.35 0.85
N LEU A 746 14.32 -20.24 0.13
CA LEU A 746 15.63 -20.09 0.75
C LEU A 746 15.72 -18.81 1.59
N LEU A 747 15.23 -17.68 1.08
CA LEU A 747 15.20 -16.40 1.79
C LEU A 747 14.29 -16.43 3.04
N ASP A 748 13.24 -17.26 3.01
CA ASP A 748 12.34 -17.52 4.15
C ASP A 748 12.84 -18.60 5.11
N GLY A 749 14.02 -19.17 4.86
CA GLY A 749 14.64 -20.16 5.76
C GLY A 749 14.07 -21.57 5.64
N ARG A 750 13.23 -21.83 4.62
CA ARG A 750 12.67 -23.14 4.29
C ARG A 750 13.65 -23.94 3.44
N ILE A 751 14.71 -24.41 4.09
CA ILE A 751 15.90 -24.97 3.43
C ILE A 751 15.56 -26.25 2.67
N GLU A 752 14.78 -27.15 3.27
CA GLU A 752 14.43 -28.44 2.65
C GLU A 752 13.51 -28.26 1.45
N GLU A 753 12.47 -27.43 1.57
CA GLU A 753 11.54 -27.14 0.47
C GLU A 753 12.25 -26.40 -0.67
N SER A 754 13.16 -25.46 -0.34
CA SER A 754 14.00 -24.77 -1.33
C SER A 754 14.86 -25.76 -2.11
N PHE A 755 15.53 -26.69 -1.42
CA PHE A 755 16.39 -27.67 -2.08
C PHE A 755 15.59 -28.57 -3.04
N ALA A 756 14.43 -29.06 -2.61
CA ALA A 756 13.57 -29.89 -3.46
C ALA A 756 13.19 -29.16 -4.76
N LEU A 757 12.73 -27.91 -4.65
CA LEU A 757 12.33 -27.09 -5.80
C LEU A 757 13.51 -26.72 -6.72
N LEU A 758 14.65 -26.30 -6.16
CA LEU A 758 15.84 -25.92 -6.95
C LEU A 758 16.47 -27.15 -7.63
N LYS A 759 16.43 -28.32 -6.99
CA LYS A 759 16.88 -29.56 -7.60
C LYS A 759 15.97 -29.99 -8.75
N GLU A 760 14.65 -30.02 -8.54
CA GLU A 760 13.66 -30.28 -9.61
C GLU A 760 13.86 -29.29 -10.77
N CYS A 761 14.07 -28.01 -10.46
CA CYS A 761 14.32 -26.97 -11.45
C CYS A 761 15.53 -27.27 -12.36
N VAL A 762 16.66 -27.69 -11.78
CA VAL A 762 17.87 -28.05 -12.56
C VAL A 762 17.64 -29.34 -13.35
N GLU A 763 17.03 -30.37 -12.75
CA GLU A 763 16.74 -31.65 -13.43
C GLU A 763 15.84 -31.44 -14.66
N ILE A 764 14.81 -30.62 -14.52
CA ILE A 764 13.94 -30.26 -15.64
C ILE A 764 14.71 -29.42 -16.68
N ALA A 765 15.48 -28.41 -16.25
CA ALA A 765 16.26 -27.58 -17.17
C ALA A 765 17.23 -28.41 -18.02
N GLU A 766 17.85 -29.44 -17.45
CA GLU A 766 18.74 -30.36 -18.18
C GLU A 766 18.03 -31.21 -19.24
N ILE A 767 16.72 -31.45 -19.08
CA ILE A 767 15.91 -32.19 -20.05
C ILE A 767 15.50 -31.29 -21.22
N ILE A 768 15.13 -30.03 -20.94
CA ILE A 768 14.47 -29.16 -21.92
C ILE A 768 15.42 -28.19 -22.63
N CYS A 769 16.56 -27.85 -22.03
CA CYS A 769 17.49 -26.87 -22.55
C CYS A 769 18.70 -27.53 -23.22
N ASP A 770 19.27 -26.83 -24.19
CA ASP A 770 20.60 -27.18 -24.69
C ASP A 770 21.66 -26.99 -23.59
N PRO A 771 22.80 -27.71 -23.64
CA PRO A 771 23.87 -27.60 -22.63
C PRO A 771 24.47 -26.20 -22.46
N ASP A 772 24.28 -25.34 -23.48
CA ASP A 772 24.79 -23.97 -23.54
C ASP A 772 23.61 -22.94 -23.54
N ASP A 773 22.52 -23.24 -22.82
CA ASP A 773 21.34 -22.37 -22.67
C ASP A 773 21.45 -21.42 -21.46
N GLU A 774 20.97 -20.19 -21.61
CA GLU A 774 20.91 -19.15 -20.56
C GLU A 774 20.04 -19.55 -19.36
N LEU A 775 18.92 -20.26 -19.58
CA LEU A 775 18.05 -20.73 -18.51
C LEU A 775 18.79 -21.69 -17.59
N LEU A 776 19.63 -22.58 -18.13
CA LEU A 776 20.46 -23.50 -17.35
C LEU A 776 21.50 -22.76 -16.49
N VAL A 777 22.04 -21.64 -16.97
CA VAL A 777 22.93 -20.78 -16.17
C VAL A 777 22.20 -20.25 -14.93
N HIS A 778 20.96 -19.77 -15.10
CA HIS A 778 20.16 -19.23 -14.00
C HIS A 778 19.83 -20.29 -12.94
N THR A 779 19.42 -21.49 -13.34
CA THR A 779 19.08 -22.58 -12.41
C THR A 779 20.30 -23.08 -11.65
N LEU A 780 21.44 -23.28 -12.34
CA LEU A 780 22.69 -23.69 -11.71
C LEU A 780 23.21 -22.63 -10.73
N ARG A 781 23.06 -21.34 -11.04
CA ARG A 781 23.47 -20.27 -10.11
C ARG A 781 22.66 -20.29 -8.81
N SER A 782 21.35 -20.51 -8.88
CA SER A 782 20.50 -20.60 -7.69
C SER A 782 20.85 -21.81 -6.82
N LEU A 783 21.06 -22.98 -7.43
CA LEU A 783 21.49 -24.17 -6.70
C LEU A 783 22.91 -24.02 -6.13
N THR A 784 23.81 -23.36 -6.85
CA THR A 784 25.15 -23.01 -6.36
C THR A 784 25.07 -22.15 -5.11
N ARG A 785 24.26 -21.08 -5.15
CA ARG A 785 24.03 -20.19 -4.01
C ARG A 785 23.47 -20.95 -2.82
N TYR A 786 22.53 -21.86 -3.03
CA TYR A 786 22.04 -22.75 -1.98
C TYR A 786 23.21 -23.51 -1.30
N HIS A 787 24.07 -24.18 -2.07
CA HIS A 787 25.20 -24.93 -1.50
C HIS A 787 26.23 -24.03 -0.80
N LEU A 788 26.47 -22.81 -1.30
CA LEU A 788 27.31 -21.81 -0.66
C LEU A 788 26.75 -21.38 0.71
N ASP A 789 25.46 -21.07 0.77
CA ASP A 789 24.77 -20.67 2.01
C ASP A 789 24.78 -21.80 3.06
N GLN A 790 24.66 -23.06 2.61
CA GLN A 790 24.77 -24.25 3.46
C GLN A 790 26.22 -24.66 3.79
N LYS A 791 27.23 -23.88 3.35
CA LYS A 791 28.67 -24.17 3.52
C LYS A 791 29.09 -25.52 2.95
N ASN A 792 28.36 -26.06 1.98
CA ASN A 792 28.73 -27.29 1.30
C ASN A 792 29.74 -27.00 0.18
N THR A 793 30.99 -26.76 0.56
CA THR A 793 32.06 -26.29 -0.33
C THR A 793 32.39 -27.27 -1.45
N LYS A 794 32.20 -28.58 -1.24
CA LYS A 794 32.53 -29.60 -2.26
C LYS A 794 31.57 -29.49 -3.45
N GLU A 795 30.27 -29.54 -3.18
CA GLU A 795 29.21 -29.45 -4.17
C GLU A 795 29.18 -28.07 -4.82
N ALA A 796 29.38 -27.00 -4.05
CA ALA A 796 29.47 -25.63 -4.58
C ALA A 796 30.60 -25.48 -5.61
N VAL A 797 31.77 -26.09 -5.39
CA VAL A 797 32.87 -26.03 -6.36
C VAL A 797 32.52 -26.77 -7.65
N VAL A 798 31.92 -27.96 -7.56
CA VAL A 798 31.51 -28.72 -8.75
C VAL A 798 30.52 -27.92 -9.60
N LEU A 799 29.54 -27.29 -8.94
CA LEU A 799 28.55 -26.46 -9.62
C LEU A 799 29.17 -25.18 -10.19
N LEU A 800 30.09 -24.51 -9.48
CA LEU A 800 30.80 -23.32 -9.98
C LEU A 800 31.73 -23.63 -11.15
N GLU A 801 32.43 -24.77 -11.15
CA GLU A 801 33.24 -25.20 -12.29
C GLU A 801 32.38 -25.40 -13.53
N ARG A 802 31.18 -25.98 -13.35
CA ARG A 802 30.21 -26.14 -14.43
C ARG A 802 29.66 -24.79 -14.87
N LEU A 803 29.22 -23.94 -13.94
CA LEU A 803 28.67 -22.62 -14.21
C LEU A 803 29.65 -21.75 -15.00
N THR A 804 30.91 -21.69 -14.57
CA THR A 804 31.97 -20.90 -15.23
C THR A 804 32.20 -21.35 -16.68
N LYS A 805 32.20 -22.67 -16.93
CA LYS A 805 32.35 -23.22 -18.29
C LYS A 805 31.18 -22.85 -19.18
N ILE A 806 29.96 -22.95 -18.66
CA ILE A 806 28.75 -22.62 -19.43
C ILE A 806 28.70 -21.10 -19.68
N THR A 807 28.88 -20.25 -18.67
CA THR A 807 28.85 -18.79 -18.85
C THR A 807 29.90 -18.30 -19.84
N ALA A 808 31.11 -18.87 -19.82
CA ALA A 808 32.17 -18.51 -20.75
C ALA A 808 31.83 -18.88 -22.21
N LYS A 809 31.04 -19.93 -22.43
CA LYS A 809 30.54 -20.29 -23.77
C LYS A 809 29.34 -19.45 -24.20
N VAL A 810 28.39 -19.22 -23.31
CA VAL A 810 27.12 -18.51 -23.60
C VAL A 810 27.37 -17.04 -23.84
N TYR A 811 28.09 -16.38 -22.93
CA TYR A 811 28.27 -14.92 -22.96
C TYR A 811 29.67 -14.48 -23.40
N GLY A 812 30.63 -15.40 -23.40
CA GLY A 812 32.05 -15.10 -23.63
C GLY A 812 32.86 -14.95 -22.33
N PRO A 813 34.20 -15.05 -22.42
CA PRO A 813 35.09 -15.04 -21.26
C PRO A 813 35.17 -13.67 -20.56
N ASP A 814 35.00 -12.57 -21.31
CA ASP A 814 35.16 -11.20 -20.82
C ASP A 814 33.82 -10.53 -20.40
N HIS A 815 32.72 -11.29 -20.35
CA HIS A 815 31.39 -10.78 -19.99
C HIS A 815 31.15 -10.76 -18.48
N PHE A 816 30.39 -9.79 -17.96
CA PHE A 816 30.17 -9.64 -16.52
C PHE A 816 29.59 -10.89 -15.82
N MET A 817 28.73 -11.67 -16.48
CA MET A 817 28.19 -12.91 -15.90
C MET A 817 29.27 -13.97 -15.69
N THR A 818 30.24 -14.07 -16.61
CA THR A 818 31.39 -14.97 -16.48
C THR A 818 32.35 -14.45 -15.40
N ALA A 819 32.60 -13.14 -15.35
CA ALA A 819 33.37 -12.51 -14.29
C ALA A 819 32.75 -12.75 -12.90
N ARG A 820 31.41 -12.74 -12.79
CA ARG A 820 30.72 -13.02 -11.51
C ARG A 820 30.91 -14.48 -11.06
N ALA A 821 30.77 -15.44 -11.96
CA ALA A 821 31.06 -16.85 -11.65
C ALA A 821 32.53 -17.05 -11.26
N ASN A 822 33.46 -16.38 -11.95
CA ASN A 822 34.88 -16.40 -11.65
C ASN A 822 35.20 -15.79 -10.27
N LEU A 823 34.51 -14.72 -9.86
CA LEU A 823 34.70 -14.11 -8.55
C LEU A 823 34.23 -15.04 -7.41
N GLU A 824 33.08 -15.70 -7.58
CA GLU A 824 32.56 -16.70 -6.64
C GLU A 824 33.52 -17.90 -6.54
N MET A 825 34.03 -18.38 -7.68
CA MET A 825 35.07 -19.42 -7.73
C MET A 825 36.37 -18.97 -7.05
N GLY A 826 36.87 -17.77 -7.33
CA GLY A 826 38.09 -17.22 -6.74
C GLY A 826 38.01 -17.18 -5.21
N SER A 827 36.87 -16.74 -4.69
CA SER A 827 36.62 -16.71 -3.24
C SER A 827 36.69 -18.11 -2.60
N LEU A 828 36.16 -19.15 -3.25
CA LEU A 828 36.27 -20.53 -2.78
C LEU A 828 37.69 -21.11 -2.91
N LEU A 829 38.41 -20.80 -3.98
CA LEU A 829 39.79 -21.23 -4.18
C LEU A 829 40.72 -20.63 -3.14
N SER A 830 40.49 -19.37 -2.73
CA SER A 830 41.20 -18.75 -1.61
C SER A 830 41.04 -19.56 -0.31
N LEU A 831 39.82 -20.03 0.00
CA LEU A 831 39.57 -20.88 1.18
C LEU A 831 40.27 -22.25 1.10
N LYS A 832 40.55 -22.75 -0.12
CA LYS A 832 41.32 -23.98 -0.35
C LYS A 832 42.84 -23.75 -0.32
N GLY A 833 43.31 -22.50 -0.24
CA GLY A 833 44.72 -22.14 -0.30
C GLY A 833 45.28 -22.00 -1.71
N GLU A 834 44.45 -22.03 -2.75
CA GLU A 834 44.86 -21.81 -4.16
C GLU A 834 44.92 -20.31 -4.50
N TYR A 835 45.79 -19.60 -3.78
CA TYR A 835 45.83 -18.13 -3.79
C TYR A 835 46.18 -17.52 -5.15
N SER A 836 47.10 -18.11 -5.91
CA SER A 836 47.51 -17.59 -7.23
C SER A 836 46.36 -17.60 -8.24
N LYS A 837 45.58 -18.69 -8.26
CA LYS A 837 44.42 -18.82 -9.16
C LYS A 837 43.27 -17.93 -8.71
N SER A 838 43.09 -17.79 -7.39
CA SER A 838 42.14 -16.82 -6.81
C SER A 838 42.49 -15.38 -7.21
N GLU A 839 43.75 -14.98 -7.14
CA GLU A 839 44.19 -13.61 -7.49
C GLU A 839 43.97 -13.32 -8.98
N GLU A 840 44.31 -14.27 -9.85
CA GLU A 840 44.08 -14.17 -11.29
C GLU A 840 42.60 -13.95 -11.61
N LEU A 841 41.72 -14.80 -11.07
CA LEU A 841 40.28 -14.71 -11.30
C LEU A 841 39.68 -13.41 -10.74
N CYS A 842 40.11 -12.97 -9.54
CA CYS A 842 39.65 -11.71 -8.97
C CYS A 842 40.10 -10.50 -9.81
N THR A 843 41.36 -10.49 -10.25
CA THR A 843 41.93 -9.40 -11.06
C THR A 843 41.26 -9.30 -12.43
N GLN A 844 41.04 -10.43 -13.10
CA GLN A 844 40.30 -10.49 -14.37
C GLN A 844 38.86 -9.99 -14.20
N SER A 845 38.20 -10.39 -13.11
CA SER A 845 36.82 -9.97 -12.80
C SER A 845 36.74 -8.46 -12.52
N ILE A 846 37.67 -7.89 -11.75
CA ILE A 846 37.76 -6.44 -11.51
C ILE A 846 37.93 -5.68 -12.83
N LYS A 847 38.81 -6.15 -13.72
CA LYS A 847 39.03 -5.52 -15.03
C LYS A 847 37.75 -5.50 -15.87
N CYS A 848 37.04 -6.63 -15.93
CA CYS A 848 35.76 -6.74 -16.64
C CYS A 848 34.72 -5.76 -16.05
N PHE A 849 34.50 -5.78 -14.73
CA PHE A 849 33.53 -4.89 -14.08
C PHE A 849 33.89 -3.41 -14.23
N LEU A 850 35.17 -3.06 -14.17
CA LEU A 850 35.62 -1.68 -14.39
C LEU A 850 35.32 -1.20 -15.82
N GLN A 851 35.45 -2.07 -16.82
CA GLN A 851 35.21 -1.74 -18.22
C GLN A 851 33.72 -1.62 -18.53
N GLU A 852 32.89 -2.52 -18.01
CA GLU A 852 31.46 -2.57 -18.35
C GLU A 852 30.58 -1.70 -17.43
N LEU A 853 30.87 -1.65 -16.12
CA LEU A 853 30.00 -1.04 -15.11
C LEU A 853 30.61 0.21 -14.45
N GLY A 854 31.91 0.41 -14.63
CA GLY A 854 32.66 1.54 -14.08
C GLY A 854 33.02 1.41 -12.59
N PRO A 855 33.86 2.32 -12.07
CA PRO A 855 34.53 2.18 -10.77
C PRO A 855 33.61 2.34 -9.55
N ARG A 856 32.38 2.81 -9.74
CA ARG A 856 31.39 3.01 -8.66
C ARG A 856 30.28 1.97 -8.69
N SER A 857 30.40 0.93 -9.52
CA SER A 857 29.45 -0.19 -9.48
C SER A 857 29.66 -1.01 -8.21
N PHE A 858 28.58 -1.63 -7.71
CA PHE A 858 28.65 -2.53 -6.57
C PHE A 858 29.57 -3.71 -6.88
N GLU A 859 29.50 -4.26 -8.10
CA GLU A 859 30.30 -5.39 -8.56
C GLU A 859 31.80 -5.10 -8.54
N THR A 860 32.24 -3.91 -8.98
CA THR A 860 33.65 -3.52 -8.91
C THR A 860 34.14 -3.42 -7.47
N ILE A 861 33.32 -2.84 -6.59
CA ILE A 861 33.64 -2.68 -5.16
C ILE A 861 33.77 -4.05 -4.49
N GLU A 862 32.80 -4.94 -4.71
CA GLU A 862 32.83 -6.30 -4.17
C GLU A 862 34.06 -7.07 -4.65
N ALA A 863 34.36 -7.00 -5.95
CA ALA A 863 35.52 -7.69 -6.52
C ALA A 863 36.85 -7.17 -5.94
N ALA A 864 36.97 -5.85 -5.76
CA ALA A 864 38.12 -5.24 -5.08
C ALA A 864 38.20 -5.62 -3.59
N GLY A 865 37.05 -5.74 -2.91
CA GLY A 865 36.95 -6.24 -1.53
C GLY A 865 37.37 -7.70 -1.39
N CYS A 866 37.05 -8.56 -2.36
CA CYS A 866 37.54 -9.95 -2.42
C CYS A 866 39.05 -10.02 -2.61
N LEU A 867 39.61 -9.20 -3.50
CA LEU A 867 41.05 -9.11 -3.69
C LEU A 867 41.76 -8.56 -2.43
N LEU A 868 41.16 -7.57 -1.77
CA LEU A 868 41.67 -7.05 -0.50
C LEU A 868 41.72 -8.13 0.58
N ASN A 869 40.63 -8.91 0.74
CA ASN A 869 40.63 -10.05 1.65
C ASN A 869 41.74 -11.06 1.32
N LEU A 870 41.95 -11.34 0.04
CA LEU A 870 43.02 -12.23 -0.41
C LEU A 870 44.40 -11.71 0.01
N TYR A 871 44.68 -10.42 -0.15
CA TYR A 871 45.94 -9.80 0.29
C TYR A 871 46.11 -9.83 1.81
N ILE A 872 45.04 -9.57 2.56
CA ILE A 872 45.05 -9.70 4.02
C ILE A 872 45.37 -11.15 4.43
N PHE A 873 44.75 -12.16 3.81
CA PHE A 873 45.00 -13.57 4.14
C PHE A 873 46.42 -14.04 3.79
N GLN A 874 47.01 -13.50 2.72
CA GLN A 874 48.39 -13.79 2.34
C GLN A 874 49.43 -13.03 3.19
N GLY A 875 49.01 -12.04 4.00
CA GLY A 875 49.92 -11.15 4.71
C GLY A 875 50.62 -10.12 3.82
N ARG A 876 50.11 -9.88 2.60
CA ARG A 876 50.60 -8.85 1.66
C ARG A 876 50.10 -7.47 2.09
N LEU A 877 50.60 -7.00 3.23
CA LEU A 877 50.11 -5.79 3.90
C LEU A 877 50.37 -4.50 3.12
N SER A 878 51.42 -4.44 2.30
CA SER A 878 51.67 -3.26 1.44
C SER A 878 50.56 -3.07 0.42
N ASP A 879 50.22 -4.13 -0.32
CA ASP A 879 49.15 -4.09 -1.33
C ASP A 879 47.78 -3.84 -0.68
N ALA A 880 47.54 -4.45 0.49
CA ALA A 880 46.32 -4.23 1.26
C ALA A 880 46.21 -2.79 1.79
N ALA A 881 47.31 -2.16 2.21
CA ALA A 881 47.31 -0.78 2.70
C ALA A 881 47.07 0.26 1.61
N GLU A 882 47.44 -0.04 0.36
CA GLU A 882 47.11 0.79 -0.80
C GLU A 882 45.65 0.61 -1.23
N LEU A 883 45.15 -0.64 -1.26
CA LEU A 883 43.81 -0.97 -1.76
C LEU A 883 42.68 -0.68 -0.76
N ALA A 884 42.89 -0.94 0.54
CA ALA A 884 41.84 -0.85 1.55
C ALA A 884 41.20 0.54 1.72
N PRO A 885 41.97 1.66 1.73
CA PRO A 885 41.38 3.00 1.79
C PRO A 885 40.52 3.30 0.56
N LEU A 886 40.98 2.90 -0.63
CA LEU A 886 40.26 3.09 -1.89
C LEU A 886 38.93 2.32 -1.89
N VAL A 887 38.94 1.05 -1.46
CA VAL A 887 37.72 0.24 -1.36
C VAL A 887 36.73 0.87 -0.38
N LEU A 888 37.18 1.28 0.81
CA LEU A 888 36.31 1.92 1.79
C LEU A 888 35.71 3.24 1.28
N GLU A 889 36.51 4.07 0.59
CA GLU A 889 36.00 5.30 -0.01
C GLU A 889 34.99 5.03 -1.12
N MET A 890 35.25 4.05 -2.00
CA MET A 890 34.30 3.65 -3.03
C MET A 890 32.98 3.16 -2.42
N SER A 891 33.03 2.34 -1.37
CA SER A 891 31.83 1.84 -0.68
C SER A 891 31.06 2.93 0.04
N LYS A 892 31.75 3.85 0.73
CA LYS A 892 31.11 5.04 1.33
C LYS A 892 30.43 5.90 0.27
N ALA A 893 31.07 6.09 -0.89
CA ALA A 893 30.55 6.92 -1.96
C ALA A 893 29.37 6.29 -2.72
N THR A 894 29.38 4.98 -2.92
CA THR A 894 28.33 4.26 -3.68
C THR A 894 27.18 3.80 -2.80
N LEU A 895 27.48 3.20 -1.64
CA LEU A 895 26.49 2.51 -0.79
C LEU A 895 26.05 3.35 0.40
N GLY A 896 26.84 4.36 0.79
CA GLY A 896 26.62 5.19 1.98
C GLY A 896 27.49 4.74 3.16
N SER A 897 27.70 5.65 4.12
CA SER A 897 28.50 5.39 5.33
C SER A 897 27.90 4.30 6.20
N ASP A 898 26.57 4.26 6.28
CA ASP A 898 25.85 3.41 7.22
C ASP A 898 25.41 2.09 6.59
N HIS A 899 25.89 1.80 5.37
CA HIS A 899 25.59 0.55 4.69
C HIS A 899 26.38 -0.61 5.32
N PRO A 900 25.77 -1.78 5.58
CA PRO A 900 26.46 -2.95 6.14
C PRO A 900 27.73 -3.33 5.39
N GLN A 901 27.72 -3.24 4.05
CA GLN A 901 28.91 -3.54 3.25
C GLN A 901 30.03 -2.51 3.45
N THR A 902 29.70 -1.24 3.65
CA THR A 902 30.68 -0.21 4.03
C THR A 902 31.32 -0.52 5.39
N ALA A 903 30.53 -1.03 6.34
CA ALA A 903 31.05 -1.50 7.61
C ALA A 903 32.01 -2.70 7.44
N VAL A 904 31.72 -3.63 6.53
CA VAL A 904 32.65 -4.73 6.20
C VAL A 904 33.99 -4.19 5.70
N HIS A 905 33.99 -3.24 4.78
CA HIS A 905 35.24 -2.66 4.27
C HIS A 905 35.98 -1.81 5.31
N ALA A 906 35.26 -1.15 6.21
CA ALA A 906 35.88 -0.45 7.34
C ALA A 906 36.59 -1.44 8.26
N SER A 907 35.98 -2.59 8.56
CA SER A 907 36.61 -3.67 9.31
C SER A 907 37.81 -4.29 8.59
N GLN A 908 37.77 -4.42 7.26
CA GLN A 908 38.91 -4.88 6.47
C GLN A 908 40.09 -3.91 6.58
N LEU A 909 39.85 -2.61 6.43
CA LEU A 909 40.89 -1.58 6.63
C LEU A 909 41.40 -1.57 8.07
N GLY A 910 40.52 -1.73 9.06
CA GLY A 910 40.89 -1.86 10.48
C GLY A 910 41.82 -3.05 10.71
N ASN A 911 41.62 -4.16 10.00
CA ASN A 911 42.49 -5.34 10.09
C ASN A 911 43.88 -5.04 9.51
N VAL A 912 43.93 -4.39 8.35
CA VAL A 912 45.20 -3.94 7.76
C VAL A 912 45.96 -3.04 8.74
N TYR A 913 45.29 -2.06 9.35
CA TYR A 913 45.92 -1.15 10.32
C TYR A 913 46.33 -1.84 11.61
N THR A 914 45.57 -2.81 12.10
CA THR A 914 45.96 -3.63 13.26
C THR A 914 47.25 -4.39 12.97
N GLN A 915 47.35 -5.03 11.81
CA GLN A 915 48.57 -5.77 11.41
C GLN A 915 49.77 -4.84 11.15
N LEU A 916 49.54 -3.58 10.81
CA LEU A 916 50.55 -2.52 10.70
C LEU A 916 50.85 -1.80 12.02
N TRP A 917 50.28 -2.24 13.15
CA TRP A 917 50.41 -1.60 14.47
C TRP A 917 49.91 -0.15 14.54
N ARG A 918 49.01 0.24 13.63
CA ARG A 918 48.29 1.53 13.63
C ARG A 918 46.99 1.39 14.43
N LEU A 919 47.14 1.13 15.73
CA LEU A 919 46.06 0.63 16.59
C LEU A 919 44.92 1.65 16.80
N ASP A 920 45.22 2.95 16.92
CA ASP A 920 44.20 3.98 17.15
C ASP A 920 43.27 4.15 15.93
N GLU A 921 43.83 4.06 14.73
CA GLU A 921 43.05 4.13 13.48
C GLU A 921 42.24 2.86 13.26
N ALA A 922 42.78 1.70 13.66
CA ALA A 922 42.04 0.44 13.64
C ALA A 922 40.85 0.46 14.63
N GLU A 923 41.07 0.98 15.85
CA GLU A 923 40.02 1.14 16.86
C GLU A 923 38.88 2.01 16.33
N ALA A 924 39.18 3.16 15.72
CA ALA A 924 38.17 4.04 15.15
C ALA A 924 37.34 3.31 14.08
N LEU A 925 37.99 2.59 13.17
CA LEU A 925 37.32 1.86 12.09
C LEU A 925 36.44 0.72 12.61
N TYR A 926 36.93 -0.07 13.57
CA TYR A 926 36.15 -1.14 14.17
C TYR A 926 34.97 -0.62 14.99
N THR A 927 35.14 0.51 15.69
CA THR A 927 34.06 1.16 16.44
C THR A 927 32.95 1.63 15.49
N THR A 928 33.30 2.35 14.42
CA THR A 928 32.33 2.75 13.39
C THR A 928 31.63 1.54 12.76
N ALA A 929 32.38 0.51 12.39
CA ALA A 929 31.80 -0.69 11.80
C ALA A 929 30.90 -1.47 12.78
N LEU A 930 31.22 -1.44 14.07
CA LEU A 930 30.40 -2.04 15.13
C LEU A 930 29.09 -1.29 15.30
N GLU A 931 29.12 0.04 15.35
CA GLU A 931 27.93 0.88 15.50
C GLU A 931 26.97 0.73 14.32
N ILE A 932 27.49 0.77 13.09
CA ILE A 932 26.69 0.55 11.87
C ILE A 932 26.00 -0.81 11.92
N ASN A 933 26.77 -1.88 12.17
CA ASN A 933 26.21 -3.23 12.21
C ASN A 933 25.22 -3.41 13.36
N LYS A 934 25.45 -2.79 14.52
CA LYS A 934 24.53 -2.82 15.66
C LYS A 934 23.21 -2.10 15.36
N GLN A 935 23.25 -0.96 14.65
CA GLN A 935 22.06 -0.22 14.24
C GLN A 935 21.26 -0.93 13.14
N VAL A 936 21.96 -1.43 12.10
CA VAL A 936 21.31 -1.97 10.90
C VAL A 936 20.97 -3.45 11.01
N LEU A 937 21.88 -4.26 11.57
CA LEU A 937 21.77 -5.71 11.63
C LEU A 937 21.41 -6.24 13.03
N GLY A 938 21.52 -5.39 14.05
CA GLY A 938 21.30 -5.75 15.46
C GLY A 938 22.57 -6.24 16.18
N SER A 939 22.48 -6.30 17.51
CA SER A 939 23.59 -6.67 18.40
C SER A 939 24.06 -8.12 18.27
N GLU A 940 23.16 -9.02 17.90
CA GLU A 940 23.42 -10.47 17.81
C GLU A 940 23.89 -10.88 16.40
N HIS A 941 23.96 -9.97 15.43
CA HIS A 941 24.38 -10.32 14.09
C HIS A 941 25.87 -10.72 14.05
N ARG A 942 26.22 -11.75 13.26
CA ARG A 942 27.58 -12.28 13.15
C ARG A 942 28.65 -11.20 12.90
N HIS A 943 28.37 -10.25 12.00
CA HIS A 943 29.32 -9.16 11.71
C HIS A 943 29.47 -8.16 12.86
N THR A 944 28.41 -7.93 13.65
CA THR A 944 28.47 -7.11 14.87
C THR A 944 29.39 -7.76 15.90
N VAL A 945 29.15 -9.03 16.22
CA VAL A 945 29.94 -9.78 17.21
C VAL A 945 31.41 -9.92 16.77
N LEU A 946 31.67 -10.08 15.46
CA LEU A 946 33.02 -10.13 14.92
C LEU A 946 33.77 -8.78 15.07
N ASN A 947 33.10 -7.65 14.86
CA ASN A 947 33.71 -6.33 15.09
C ASN A 947 34.01 -6.08 16.57
N MET A 948 33.15 -6.54 17.49
CA MET A 948 33.44 -6.51 18.93
C MET A 948 34.72 -7.29 19.24
N LYS A 949 34.87 -8.47 18.63
CA LYS A 949 36.06 -9.30 18.79
C LYS A 949 37.33 -8.56 18.35
N TYR A 950 37.31 -7.97 17.15
CA TYR A 950 38.48 -7.25 16.63
C TYR A 950 38.81 -6.02 17.47
N LEU A 951 37.80 -5.27 17.90
CA LEU A 951 37.98 -4.12 18.78
C LEU A 951 38.61 -4.53 20.14
N ALA A 952 38.17 -5.64 20.72
CA ALA A 952 38.75 -6.18 21.96
C ALA A 952 40.22 -6.60 21.78
N GLU A 953 40.56 -7.25 20.66
CA GLU A 953 41.96 -7.56 20.31
C GLU A 953 42.80 -6.28 20.16
N THR A 954 42.28 -5.24 19.48
CA THR A 954 42.96 -3.95 19.34
C THR A 954 43.22 -3.27 20.69
N TRP A 955 42.22 -3.24 21.59
CA TRP A 955 42.37 -2.71 22.94
C TRP A 955 43.40 -3.48 23.78
N ALA A 956 43.45 -4.80 23.63
CA ALA A 956 44.48 -5.62 24.28
C ALA A 956 45.88 -5.24 23.79
N PHE A 957 46.06 -5.02 22.48
CA PHE A 957 47.34 -4.56 21.90
C PHE A 957 47.73 -3.15 22.36
N GLN A 958 46.77 -2.28 22.64
CA GLN A 958 47.01 -0.95 23.23
C GLN A 958 47.30 -0.99 24.75
N GLY A 959 47.21 -2.15 25.39
CA GLY A 959 47.43 -2.32 26.83
C GLY A 959 46.20 -2.06 27.71
N ARG A 960 45.02 -1.82 27.13
CA ARG A 960 43.73 -1.65 27.82
C ARG A 960 43.12 -3.01 28.19
N ARG A 961 43.86 -3.77 29.00
CA ARG A 961 43.59 -5.20 29.25
C ARG A 961 42.21 -5.46 29.87
N ASN A 962 41.79 -4.67 30.86
CA ASN A 962 40.50 -4.89 31.53
C ASN A 962 39.31 -4.64 30.57
N GLU A 963 39.35 -3.53 29.82
CA GLU A 963 38.30 -3.21 28.84
C GLU A 963 38.23 -4.24 27.70
N ALA A 964 39.38 -4.75 27.26
CA ALA A 964 39.47 -5.82 26.27
C ALA A 964 38.87 -7.14 26.79
N ILE A 965 39.10 -7.50 28.05
CA ILE A 965 38.52 -8.69 28.69
C ILE A 965 37.00 -8.55 28.77
N ASP A 966 36.50 -7.40 29.21
CA ASP A 966 35.05 -7.15 29.33
C ASP A 966 34.36 -7.28 27.97
N LEU A 967 34.92 -6.64 26.93
CA LEU A 967 34.36 -6.70 25.58
C LEU A 967 34.47 -8.11 24.95
N MET A 968 35.58 -8.83 25.19
CA MET A 968 35.75 -10.21 24.71
C MET A 968 34.83 -11.19 25.46
N THR A 969 34.54 -10.94 26.74
CA THR A 969 33.59 -11.74 27.53
C THR A 969 32.17 -11.61 26.98
N GLU A 970 31.74 -10.37 26.68
CA GLU A 970 30.47 -10.13 26.02
C GLU A 970 30.42 -10.73 24.61
N CYS A 971 31.52 -10.62 23.85
CA CYS A 971 31.67 -11.27 22.55
C CYS A 971 31.52 -12.81 22.65
N ALA A 972 32.13 -13.44 23.63
CA ALA A 972 32.02 -14.89 23.87
C ALA A 972 30.58 -15.31 24.24
N ARG A 973 29.90 -14.51 25.07
CA ARG A 973 28.49 -14.71 25.43
C ARG A 973 27.59 -14.65 24.18
N LEU A 974 27.77 -13.62 23.35
CA LEU A 974 27.02 -13.44 22.10
C LEU A 974 27.34 -14.54 21.08
N PHE A 975 28.61 -14.93 20.91
CA PHE A 975 28.96 -16.05 20.04
C PHE A 975 28.33 -17.37 20.51
N SER A 976 28.25 -17.60 21.82
CA SER A 976 27.57 -18.78 22.37
C SER A 976 26.07 -18.76 22.11
N GLN A 977 25.42 -17.59 22.10
CA GLN A 977 24.00 -17.46 21.76
C GLN A 977 23.75 -17.66 20.26
N VAL A 978 24.59 -17.09 19.41
CA VAL A 978 24.40 -17.09 17.94
C VAL A 978 24.81 -18.41 17.29
N HIS A 979 25.86 -19.06 17.79
CA HIS A 979 26.45 -20.26 17.17
C HIS A 979 26.46 -21.50 18.09
N GLY A 980 26.08 -21.35 19.35
CA GLY A 980 26.18 -22.39 20.36
C GLY A 980 27.54 -22.41 21.09
N PRO A 981 27.60 -23.08 22.26
CA PRO A 981 28.78 -23.11 23.11
C PRO A 981 29.96 -23.87 22.47
N GLU A 982 29.67 -24.85 21.61
CA GLU A 982 30.68 -25.72 21.01
C GLU A 982 31.35 -25.12 19.76
N HIS A 983 30.85 -23.99 19.25
CA HIS A 983 31.36 -23.39 18.02
C HIS A 983 32.79 -22.87 18.17
N ILE A 984 33.60 -23.00 17.11
CA ILE A 984 35.04 -22.65 17.13
C ILE A 984 35.30 -21.19 17.54
N HIS A 985 34.44 -20.25 17.13
CA HIS A 985 34.59 -18.84 17.52
C HIS A 985 34.25 -18.61 19.00
N THR A 986 33.24 -19.32 19.53
CA THR A 986 32.88 -19.28 20.96
C THR A 986 34.03 -19.80 21.82
N LYS A 987 34.56 -20.98 21.48
CA LYS A 987 35.70 -21.58 22.19
C LYS A 987 36.95 -20.70 22.14
N LYS A 988 37.25 -20.10 20.98
CA LYS A 988 38.39 -19.18 20.83
C LYS A 988 38.21 -17.92 21.69
N ALA A 989 37.02 -17.32 21.68
CA ALA A 989 36.75 -16.13 22.49
C ALA A 989 36.85 -16.44 23.99
N LEU A 990 36.25 -17.55 24.45
CA LEU A 990 36.37 -18.00 25.85
C LEU A 990 37.82 -18.29 26.26
N GLY A 991 38.58 -19.01 25.42
CA GLY A 991 40.00 -19.25 25.68
C GLY A 991 40.82 -17.96 25.70
N THR A 992 40.47 -16.97 24.87
CA THR A 992 41.11 -15.65 24.89
C THR A 992 40.80 -14.89 26.19
N VAL A 993 39.56 -14.97 26.69
CA VAL A 993 39.19 -14.41 28.00
C VAL A 993 39.97 -15.07 29.13
N GLU A 994 40.10 -16.41 29.13
CA GLU A 994 40.87 -17.16 30.13
C GLU A 994 42.36 -16.77 30.11
N GLU A 995 42.96 -16.68 28.92
CA GLU A 995 44.35 -16.26 28.74
C GLU A 995 44.57 -14.81 29.23
N TRP A 996 43.66 -13.91 28.89
CA TRP A 996 43.77 -12.51 29.30
C TRP A 996 43.46 -12.29 30.78
N SER A 997 42.61 -13.14 31.38
CA SER A 997 42.26 -13.06 32.81
C SER A 997 43.28 -13.71 33.74
N SER A 998 44.18 -14.54 33.19
CA SER A 998 45.24 -15.19 33.98
C SER A 998 46.29 -14.15 34.40
N PRO A 999 46.63 -14.04 35.71
CA PRO A 999 47.74 -13.20 36.15
C PRO A 999 49.06 -13.77 35.64
N LYS A 1000 49.86 -12.93 34.97
CA LYS A 1000 51.24 -13.26 34.58
C LYS A 1000 52.19 -13.20 35.77
#